data_AF-A0A2W6ZFL4-F1
#
_entry.id   AF-A0A2W6ZFL4-F1
#
_cell.length_a   1.000
_cell.length_b   1.000
_cell.length_c   1.000
_cell.angle_alpha   90.00
_cell.angle_beta   90.00
_cell.angle_gamma   90.00
#
_symmetry.space_group_name_H-M   'P 1'
#
loop_
_entity.id
_entity.type
_entity.pdbx_description
1 polymer ?
#
loop_
_entity_poly.entity_id
_entity_poly.type
_entity_poly.pdbx_seq_one_letter_code
_entity_poly.pdbx_strand_id
1 'polypeptide(L)'
;MAPKWMDRSIPGRPAWKRLRHLIPYAAALVLLVSLRQSHLSESLNLLLYDLVTQWRAAPSGRETPIAIIGIGEADLRKLGWPLDDGLLAEAIERLDRAGVGAIGLDLYRDLGVGIHQERLRALAARHGRLVSVYSAVDRIGAIPGTPPDRRAYIDLTIDPDGVVRRDLLHVRGLGPEGVSLPMRLLEVATGKTLLRQRIERGDSNLSGLEQSGGGYTDLDNAGVQRMLAFHRAGSFPTWSLSRLLSGGVPTAELRGKIVLIGNLAPSLRDSFRVPFSRFGAARGLSKMPGVEIHAHRTAALLAQENSQSFGLMAAPGWANGLLVLAGLGLGIGLGEGIGSLRRSLAAVGAVALLAALAGAVALGQGAWFDGALPLAALAACSAAAWTRRGMEEQRQGLELERLLGQTTSAAMAHELLDKRQGLLEGGRFPGRQVCVTVLFADIAQFSSLAERLDPDALLIWLNRSMGVMVSSVHKHGGLVNKFTGDGLMAVFGAPLSQGVAEDATAAVNSASAMREQLRQLNGFLKLEGQPLLQLRVGLHSGWVIAGSVGSPERWEFGLIGDVVNCASRIESFAKTTITHHCQVMVSSTTHRLVVDRVQGAWKPRGMVPLGGRSEGLEAWELIDGASPEAPDNPSQDTGRRAGS
;
A
#
# COMPACT_ATOMS: atom_id res chain seq x y z
N MET A 1 -13.15 53.45 -24.00
CA MET A 1 -11.74 52.99 -24.01
C MET A 1 -11.13 53.26 -22.65
N ALA A 2 -10.91 52.22 -21.86
CA ALA A 2 -10.12 52.22 -20.62
C ALA A 2 -9.37 50.87 -20.56
N PRO A 3 -8.13 50.83 -20.05
CA PRO A 3 -7.11 49.91 -20.55
C PRO A 3 -7.09 48.53 -19.89
N LYS A 4 -6.67 47.56 -20.70
CA LYS A 4 -6.77 46.11 -20.56
C LYS A 4 -5.56 45.50 -19.83
N TRP A 5 -5.19 45.99 -18.65
CA TRP A 5 -4.04 45.47 -17.90
C TRP A 5 -4.32 45.34 -16.39
N MET A 6 -5.10 44.33 -15.99
CA MET A 6 -5.01 43.82 -14.61
C MET A 6 -5.36 42.33 -14.49
N ASP A 7 -5.05 41.56 -15.54
CA ASP A 7 -5.02 40.10 -15.47
C ASP A 7 -3.69 39.59 -16.02
N ARG A 8 -2.67 39.64 -15.16
CA ARG A 8 -1.49 38.78 -15.27
C ARG A 8 -1.61 37.70 -14.21
N SER A 9 -2.53 36.78 -14.42
CA SER A 9 -2.46 35.44 -13.85
C SER A 9 -1.08 34.84 -14.10
N ILE A 10 -0.39 34.47 -13.02
CA ILE A 10 0.91 33.80 -13.05
C ILE A 10 0.76 32.45 -13.75
N PRO A 11 1.37 32.22 -14.94
CA PRO A 11 1.28 30.94 -15.62
C PRO A 11 2.36 30.02 -15.05
N GLY A 12 2.00 29.17 -14.08
CA GLY A 12 2.98 28.24 -13.49
C GLY A 12 2.47 27.13 -12.58
N ARG A 13 1.16 27.00 -12.33
CA ARG A 13 0.63 26.04 -11.32
C ARG A 13 -0.26 24.86 -11.80
N PRO A 14 -0.42 24.50 -13.10
CA PRO A 14 -1.21 23.31 -13.46
C PRO A 14 -0.40 22.00 -13.40
N ALA A 15 0.91 22.01 -13.69
CA ALA A 15 1.73 20.80 -13.77
C ALA A 15 1.91 20.12 -12.40
N TRP A 16 2.16 20.91 -11.36
CA TRP A 16 2.39 20.38 -10.01
C TRP A 16 1.15 19.72 -9.39
N LYS A 17 -0.06 20.19 -9.75
CA LYS A 17 -1.31 19.53 -9.33
C LYS A 17 -1.46 18.15 -9.97
N ARG A 18 -1.18 18.01 -11.28
CA ARG A 18 -1.24 16.73 -11.99
C ARG A 18 -0.18 15.73 -11.49
N LEU A 19 1.03 16.20 -11.19
CA LEU A 19 2.13 15.36 -10.71
C LEU A 19 1.84 14.72 -9.34
N ARG A 20 1.03 15.37 -8.50
CA ARG A 20 0.71 14.85 -7.15
C ARG A 20 -0.14 13.58 -7.18
N HIS A 21 -0.92 13.35 -8.24
CA HIS A 21 -1.70 12.11 -8.39
C HIS A 21 -0.81 10.89 -8.69
N LEU A 22 0.43 11.12 -9.13
CA LEU A 22 1.39 10.07 -9.44
C LEU A 22 2.23 9.65 -8.23
N ILE A 23 2.20 10.40 -7.12
CA ILE A 23 3.02 10.14 -5.94
C ILE A 23 2.81 8.72 -5.37
N PRO A 24 1.57 8.23 -5.16
CA PRO A 24 1.37 6.86 -4.65
C PRO A 24 1.93 5.80 -5.60
N TYR A 25 1.83 6.02 -6.91
CA TYR A 25 2.35 5.10 -7.93
C TYR A 25 3.87 5.14 -8.02
N ALA A 26 4.49 6.31 -7.87
CA ALA A 26 5.94 6.42 -7.77
C ALA A 26 6.47 5.69 -6.53
N ALA A 27 5.78 5.80 -5.38
CA ALA A 27 6.12 5.06 -4.18
C ALA A 27 5.98 3.53 -4.37
N ALA A 28 4.91 3.07 -5.03
CA ALA A 28 4.75 1.66 -5.39
C ALA A 28 5.87 1.16 -6.32
N LEU A 29 6.27 1.96 -7.31
CA LEU A 29 7.38 1.61 -8.20
C LEU A 29 8.70 1.50 -7.44
N VAL A 30 9.00 2.44 -6.54
CA VAL A 30 10.19 2.38 -5.68
C VAL A 30 10.16 1.11 -4.82
N LEU A 31 9.03 0.79 -4.21
CA LEU A 31 8.87 -0.44 -3.42
C LEU A 31 9.16 -1.69 -4.26
N LEU A 32 8.65 -1.76 -5.50
CA LEU A 32 8.88 -2.90 -6.39
C LEU A 32 10.34 -3.01 -6.85
N VAL A 33 10.98 -1.88 -7.14
CA VAL A 33 12.41 -1.85 -7.47
C VAL A 33 13.24 -2.29 -6.26
N SER A 34 12.92 -1.82 -5.06
CA SER A 34 13.57 -2.26 -3.81
C SER A 34 13.34 -3.75 -3.55
N LEU A 35 12.14 -4.26 -3.79
CA LEU A 35 11.84 -5.68 -3.63
C LEU A 35 12.62 -6.54 -4.63
N ARG A 36 12.74 -6.10 -5.89
CA ARG A 36 13.54 -6.78 -6.91
C ARG A 36 15.05 -6.73 -6.60
N GLN A 37 15.55 -5.63 -6.07
CA GLN A 37 16.95 -5.53 -5.64
C GLN A 37 17.23 -6.34 -4.37
N SER A 38 16.19 -6.62 -3.58
CA SER A 38 16.29 -7.53 -2.45
C SER A 38 16.26 -8.99 -2.91
N HIS A 39 16.84 -9.88 -2.11
CA HIS A 39 16.73 -11.33 -2.34
C HIS A 39 15.38 -11.93 -1.89
N LEU A 40 14.41 -11.11 -1.47
CA LEU A 40 13.13 -11.60 -0.93
C LEU A 40 12.24 -12.22 -2.01
N SER A 41 12.11 -11.59 -3.18
CA SER A 41 11.29 -12.13 -4.28
C SER A 41 11.84 -13.46 -4.77
N GLU A 42 13.16 -13.55 -4.94
CA GLU A 42 13.85 -14.77 -5.30
C GLU A 42 13.66 -15.86 -4.24
N SER A 43 13.84 -15.54 -2.96
CA SER A 43 13.63 -16.48 -1.85
C SER A 43 12.22 -17.05 -1.84
N LEU A 44 11.20 -16.21 -2.05
CA LEU A 44 9.80 -16.65 -2.14
C LEU A 44 9.56 -17.55 -3.37
N ASN A 45 10.13 -17.21 -4.52
CA ASN A 45 10.04 -18.04 -5.72
C ASN A 45 10.71 -19.41 -5.52
N LEU A 46 11.88 -19.47 -4.88
CA LEU A 46 12.59 -20.72 -4.59
C LEU A 46 11.85 -21.59 -3.56
N LEU A 47 11.19 -20.96 -2.58
CA LEU A 47 10.32 -21.67 -1.64
C LEU A 47 9.12 -22.30 -2.34
N LEU A 48 8.45 -21.54 -3.21
CA LEU A 48 7.34 -22.06 -4.03
C LEU A 48 7.82 -23.16 -4.98
N TYR A 49 9.01 -22.99 -5.56
CA TYR A 49 9.65 -24.01 -6.38
C TYR A 49 9.80 -25.32 -5.63
N ASP A 50 10.39 -25.29 -4.43
CA ASP A 50 10.59 -26.49 -3.62
C ASP A 50 9.26 -27.13 -3.21
N LEU A 51 8.28 -26.28 -2.84
CA LEU A 51 6.97 -26.73 -2.41
C LEU A 51 6.27 -27.48 -3.53
N VAL A 52 6.22 -26.95 -4.74
CA VAL A 52 5.53 -27.62 -5.86
C VAL A 52 6.33 -28.82 -6.38
N THR A 53 7.66 -28.72 -6.42
CA THR A 53 8.52 -29.81 -6.91
C THR A 53 8.37 -31.08 -6.08
N GLN A 54 8.11 -30.96 -4.78
CA GLN A 54 7.84 -32.09 -3.90
C GLN A 54 6.62 -32.94 -4.29
N TRP A 55 5.63 -32.33 -4.94
CA TRP A 55 4.37 -32.98 -5.30
C TRP A 55 4.38 -33.49 -6.75
N ARG A 56 5.41 -33.13 -7.51
CA ARG A 56 5.57 -33.56 -8.89
C ARG A 56 5.94 -35.05 -8.91
N ALA A 57 5.22 -35.82 -9.73
CA ALA A 57 5.57 -37.23 -9.95
C ALA A 57 6.97 -37.34 -10.56
N ALA A 58 7.84 -38.11 -9.91
CA ALA A 58 9.20 -38.37 -10.37
C ALA A 58 9.36 -39.85 -10.79
N PRO A 59 9.97 -40.13 -11.95
CA PRO A 59 10.24 -41.48 -12.41
C PRO A 59 11.23 -42.20 -11.48
N SER A 60 11.27 -43.52 -11.59
CA SER A 60 12.20 -44.34 -10.80
C SER A 60 13.59 -44.33 -11.43
N GLY A 61 14.62 -44.13 -10.63
CA GLY A 61 16.01 -44.30 -11.03
C GLY A 61 16.34 -45.73 -11.48
N ARG A 62 15.52 -46.74 -11.13
CA ARG A 62 15.66 -48.12 -11.63
C ARG A 62 15.44 -48.27 -13.13
N GLU A 63 14.72 -47.35 -13.74
CA GLU A 63 14.45 -47.35 -15.19
C GLU A 63 15.62 -46.73 -15.99
N THR A 64 16.61 -46.17 -15.29
CA THR A 64 17.79 -45.58 -15.90
C THR A 64 18.94 -46.59 -15.97
N PRO A 65 19.86 -46.47 -16.95
CA PRO A 65 21.05 -47.31 -17.03
C PRO A 65 22.14 -46.85 -16.05
N ILE A 66 21.76 -46.47 -14.82
CA ILE A 66 22.67 -45.94 -13.79
C ILE A 66 22.60 -46.84 -12.56
N ALA A 67 23.76 -47.04 -11.93
CA ALA A 67 23.91 -47.76 -10.67
C ALA A 67 24.90 -47.06 -9.74
N ILE A 68 24.75 -47.27 -8.44
CA ILE A 68 25.62 -46.70 -7.41
C ILE A 68 26.32 -47.84 -6.65
N ILE A 69 27.63 -47.73 -6.50
CA ILE A 69 28.42 -48.49 -5.55
C ILE A 69 28.73 -47.57 -4.39
N GLY A 70 27.95 -47.73 -3.32
CA GLY A 70 28.02 -46.88 -2.15
C GLY A 70 29.06 -47.34 -1.15
N ILE A 71 29.77 -46.38 -0.55
CA ILE A 71 30.64 -46.60 0.60
C ILE A 71 29.85 -46.18 1.85
N GLY A 72 29.26 -47.13 2.55
CA GLY A 72 28.47 -46.88 3.76
C GLY A 72 29.26 -47.08 5.05
N GLU A 73 28.64 -46.81 6.20
CA GLU A 73 29.24 -46.99 7.54
C GLU A 73 29.73 -48.43 7.81
N ALA A 74 29.09 -49.43 7.20
CA ALA A 74 29.54 -50.81 7.30
C ALA A 74 30.83 -51.05 6.50
N ASP A 75 30.99 -50.39 5.35
CA ASP A 75 32.20 -50.46 4.54
C ASP A 75 33.36 -49.75 5.24
N LEU A 76 33.13 -48.56 5.81
CA LEU A 76 34.17 -47.82 6.55
C LEU A 76 34.72 -48.62 7.73
N ARG A 77 33.83 -49.27 8.50
CA ARG A 77 34.26 -50.12 9.63
C ARG A 77 35.02 -51.37 9.19
N LYS A 78 34.70 -51.92 8.02
CA LYS A 78 35.29 -53.18 7.53
C LYS A 78 36.59 -52.97 6.75
N LEU A 79 36.64 -51.92 5.92
CA LEU A 79 37.71 -51.66 4.96
C LEU A 79 38.65 -50.52 5.40
N GLY A 80 38.27 -49.77 6.43
CA GLY A 80 39.00 -48.59 6.91
C GLY A 80 38.69 -47.33 6.11
N TRP A 81 39.07 -46.18 6.68
CA TRP A 81 39.01 -44.88 6.02
C TRP A 81 40.24 -44.04 6.39
N PRO A 82 40.89 -43.34 5.43
CA PRO A 82 40.60 -43.34 3.99
C PRO A 82 40.83 -44.70 3.32
N LEU A 83 39.99 -45.06 2.34
CA LEU A 83 40.11 -46.36 1.63
C LEU A 83 41.43 -46.45 0.86
N ASP A 84 42.15 -47.57 1.03
CA ASP A 84 43.32 -47.91 0.23
C ASP A 84 42.96 -47.99 -1.27
N ASP A 85 43.77 -47.34 -2.08
CA ASP A 85 43.56 -47.23 -3.52
C ASP A 85 43.64 -48.56 -4.26
N GLY A 86 44.28 -49.58 -3.67
CA GLY A 86 44.26 -50.95 -4.18
C GLY A 86 42.87 -51.57 -4.15
N LEU A 87 42.06 -51.27 -3.13
CA LEU A 87 40.66 -51.71 -3.04
C LEU A 87 39.79 -51.01 -4.10
N LEU A 88 40.02 -49.71 -4.32
CA LEU A 88 39.33 -48.96 -5.37
C LEU A 88 39.71 -49.48 -6.76
N ALA A 89 41.00 -49.74 -7.01
CA ALA A 89 41.46 -50.33 -8.25
C ALA A 89 40.83 -51.72 -8.49
N GLU A 90 40.77 -52.58 -7.47
CA GLU A 90 40.11 -53.88 -7.58
C GLU A 90 38.61 -53.75 -7.88
N ALA A 91 37.92 -52.81 -7.22
CA ALA A 91 36.50 -52.53 -7.50
C ALA A 91 36.29 -52.11 -8.96
N ILE A 92 37.12 -51.21 -9.48
CA ILE A 92 37.07 -50.73 -10.87
C ILE A 92 37.32 -51.89 -11.85
N GLU A 93 38.34 -52.72 -11.63
CA GLU A 93 38.63 -53.90 -12.46
C GLU A 93 37.48 -54.93 -12.46
N ARG A 94 36.77 -55.09 -11.34
CA ARG A 94 35.57 -55.96 -11.26
C ARG A 94 34.40 -55.39 -12.05
N LEU A 95 34.18 -54.07 -11.96
CA LEU A 95 33.15 -53.40 -12.76
C LEU A 95 33.45 -53.50 -14.25
N ASP A 96 34.71 -53.33 -14.66
CA ASP A 96 35.10 -53.46 -16.05
C ASP A 96 34.89 -54.89 -16.58
N ARG A 97 35.25 -55.91 -15.79
CA ARG A 97 34.92 -57.32 -16.10
C ARG A 97 33.41 -57.59 -16.19
N ALA A 98 32.59 -56.85 -15.44
CA ALA A 98 31.13 -56.95 -15.53
C ALA A 98 30.56 -56.29 -16.81
N GLY A 99 31.38 -55.53 -17.55
CA GLY A 99 31.00 -54.90 -18.82
C GLY A 99 30.20 -53.62 -18.64
N VAL A 100 30.50 -52.81 -17.62
CA VAL A 100 29.90 -51.48 -17.42
C VAL A 100 30.23 -50.52 -18.57
N GLY A 101 29.37 -49.54 -18.82
CA GLY A 101 29.56 -48.54 -19.88
C GLY A 101 30.55 -47.45 -19.49
N ALA A 102 30.46 -46.94 -18.26
CA ALA A 102 31.37 -45.94 -17.70
C ALA A 102 31.45 -46.09 -16.17
N ILE A 103 32.56 -45.66 -15.57
CA ILE A 103 32.79 -45.68 -14.13
C ILE A 103 33.16 -44.28 -13.68
N GLY A 104 32.33 -43.67 -12.83
CA GLY A 104 32.63 -42.39 -12.20
C GLY A 104 33.09 -42.60 -10.76
N LEU A 105 34.25 -42.05 -10.41
CA LEU A 105 34.76 -42.08 -9.05
C LEU A 105 34.49 -40.73 -8.36
N ASP A 106 33.44 -40.67 -7.56
CA ASP A 106 33.08 -39.55 -6.69
C ASP A 106 33.91 -39.61 -5.39
N LEU A 107 35.24 -39.52 -5.54
CA LEU A 107 36.22 -39.45 -4.46
C LEU A 107 37.46 -38.69 -4.94
N TYR A 108 37.95 -37.75 -4.14
CA TYR A 108 39.25 -37.11 -4.40
C TYR A 108 40.40 -38.08 -4.13
N ARG A 109 41.31 -38.17 -5.10
CA ARG A 109 42.47 -39.09 -5.11
C ARG A 109 43.70 -38.48 -5.82
N ASP A 110 43.90 -37.17 -5.65
CA ASP A 110 45.07 -36.45 -6.16
C ASP A 110 46.37 -36.88 -5.46
N LEU A 111 46.34 -37.06 -4.14
CA LEU A 111 47.53 -37.44 -3.35
C LEU A 111 47.80 -38.94 -3.31
N GLY A 112 46.82 -39.78 -3.66
CA GLY A 112 46.87 -41.23 -3.46
C GLY A 112 46.71 -41.64 -1.99
N VAL A 113 46.23 -42.87 -1.75
CA VAL A 113 45.94 -43.39 -0.40
C VAL A 113 46.39 -44.84 -0.28
N GLY A 114 47.14 -45.13 0.79
CA GLY A 114 47.49 -46.48 1.21
C GLY A 114 48.71 -47.07 0.51
N ILE A 115 49.02 -48.32 0.82
CA ILE A 115 50.25 -49.00 0.36
C ILE A 115 50.18 -49.36 -1.12
N HIS A 116 48.98 -49.40 -1.70
CA HIS A 116 48.76 -49.72 -3.11
C HIS A 116 48.31 -48.52 -3.97
N GLN A 117 48.62 -47.28 -3.54
CA GLN A 117 48.28 -46.03 -4.25
C GLN A 117 48.67 -46.01 -5.75
N GLU A 118 49.80 -46.62 -6.10
CA GLU A 118 50.26 -46.67 -7.49
C GLU A 118 49.35 -47.51 -8.39
N ARG A 119 48.60 -48.48 -7.83
CA ARG A 119 47.71 -49.34 -8.61
C ARG A 119 46.56 -48.53 -9.22
N LEU A 120 45.95 -47.64 -8.44
CA LEU A 120 44.88 -46.78 -8.93
C LEU A 120 45.38 -45.75 -9.94
N ARG A 121 46.57 -45.16 -9.72
CA ARG A 121 47.20 -44.23 -10.67
C ARG A 121 47.50 -44.89 -12.01
N ALA A 122 48.13 -46.06 -11.98
CA ALA A 122 48.45 -46.84 -13.18
C ALA A 122 47.17 -47.26 -13.92
N LEU A 123 46.12 -47.65 -13.18
CA LEU A 123 44.82 -47.97 -13.75
C LEU A 123 44.19 -46.73 -14.40
N ALA A 124 44.13 -45.60 -13.72
CA ALA A 124 43.52 -44.36 -14.23
C ALA A 124 44.22 -43.81 -15.48
N ALA A 125 45.54 -44.01 -15.61
CA ALA A 125 46.29 -43.63 -16.81
C ALA A 125 45.88 -44.45 -18.05
N ARG A 126 45.47 -45.71 -17.90
CA ARG A 126 45.23 -46.64 -19.02
C ARG A 126 43.76 -46.98 -19.25
N HIS A 127 42.94 -46.96 -18.20
CA HIS A 127 41.58 -47.49 -18.22
C HIS A 127 40.60 -46.60 -19.00
N GLY A 128 40.09 -47.09 -20.13
CA GLY A 128 39.26 -46.32 -21.07
C GLY A 128 37.92 -45.81 -20.52
N ARG A 129 37.39 -46.43 -19.46
CA ARG A 129 36.05 -46.14 -18.93
C ARG A 129 36.02 -45.42 -17.59
N LEU A 130 37.19 -45.20 -16.97
CA LEU A 130 37.26 -44.58 -15.64
C LEU A 130 37.30 -43.06 -15.80
N VAL A 131 36.37 -42.37 -15.13
CA VAL A 131 36.34 -40.92 -15.01
C VAL A 131 36.79 -40.52 -13.62
N SER A 132 37.87 -39.75 -13.55
CA SER A 132 38.38 -39.17 -12.31
C SER A 132 37.83 -37.76 -12.12
N VAL A 133 37.51 -37.43 -10.88
CA VAL A 133 36.97 -36.12 -10.50
C VAL A 133 38.05 -35.17 -10.01
N TYR A 134 37.82 -33.87 -10.17
CA TYR A 134 38.59 -32.79 -9.56
C TYR A 134 37.64 -31.72 -8.99
N SER A 135 38.13 -30.85 -8.10
CA SER A 135 37.38 -29.66 -7.68
C SER A 135 38.00 -28.41 -8.29
N ALA A 136 37.20 -27.67 -9.04
CA ALA A 136 37.59 -26.36 -9.56
C ALA A 136 37.61 -25.29 -8.44
N VAL A 137 36.73 -25.44 -7.44
CA VAL A 137 36.58 -24.48 -6.34
C VAL A 137 37.67 -24.66 -5.29
N ASP A 138 37.86 -25.89 -4.81
CA ASP A 138 38.81 -26.20 -3.74
C ASP A 138 40.23 -26.48 -4.28
N ARG A 139 40.41 -26.41 -5.61
CA ARG A 139 41.70 -26.65 -6.31
C ARG A 139 42.30 -28.02 -6.03
N ILE A 140 41.44 -29.03 -5.89
CA ILE A 140 41.84 -30.43 -5.71
C ILE A 140 41.96 -31.10 -7.06
N GLY A 141 43.07 -31.78 -7.32
CA GLY A 141 43.34 -32.44 -8.61
C GLY A 141 42.55 -33.72 -8.84
N ALA A 142 42.57 -34.20 -10.09
CA ALA A 142 42.18 -35.57 -10.43
C ALA A 142 43.27 -36.58 -10.06
N ILE A 143 42.97 -37.88 -10.14
CA ILE A 143 43.97 -38.94 -10.02
C ILE A 143 45.12 -38.65 -10.99
N PRO A 144 46.37 -38.54 -10.50
CA PRO A 144 47.51 -38.24 -11.35
C PRO A 144 47.64 -39.23 -12.51
N GLY A 145 47.91 -38.71 -13.72
CA GLY A 145 48.05 -39.52 -14.94
C GLY A 145 46.74 -39.81 -15.67
N THR A 146 45.57 -39.49 -15.11
CA THR A 146 44.30 -39.60 -15.84
C THR A 146 44.32 -38.70 -17.09
N PRO A 147 43.98 -39.17 -18.29
CA PRO A 147 43.86 -38.34 -19.49
C PRO A 147 42.80 -37.22 -19.37
N PRO A 148 42.99 -36.03 -20.00
CA PRO A 148 42.06 -34.90 -19.87
C PRO A 148 40.62 -35.20 -20.31
N ASP A 149 40.46 -36.06 -21.31
CA ASP A 149 39.17 -36.56 -21.81
C ASP A 149 38.50 -37.57 -20.87
N ARG A 150 39.13 -37.90 -19.73
CA ARG A 150 38.58 -38.72 -18.64
C ARG A 150 38.62 -38.01 -17.29
N ARG A 151 38.87 -36.69 -17.29
CA ARG A 151 38.73 -35.81 -16.13
C ARG A 151 37.44 -35.03 -16.21
N ALA A 152 36.86 -34.73 -15.06
CA ALA A 152 35.66 -33.93 -14.94
C ALA A 152 35.59 -33.24 -13.58
N TYR A 153 35.02 -32.02 -13.52
CA TYR A 153 34.78 -31.38 -12.23
C TYR A 153 33.53 -31.97 -11.57
N ILE A 154 33.54 -31.99 -10.24
CA ILE A 154 32.44 -32.54 -9.45
C ILE A 154 31.60 -31.49 -8.75
N ASP A 155 32.07 -30.24 -8.73
CA ASP A 155 31.45 -29.14 -7.98
C ASP A 155 29.94 -29.03 -8.24
N LEU A 156 29.19 -28.81 -7.15
CA LEU A 156 27.74 -28.63 -7.15
C LEU A 156 27.41 -27.16 -6.98
N THR A 157 26.38 -26.71 -7.69
CA THR A 157 25.83 -25.37 -7.50
C THR A 157 24.83 -25.38 -6.35
N ILE A 158 25.14 -24.61 -5.31
CA ILE A 158 24.32 -24.49 -4.10
C ILE A 158 23.73 -23.08 -4.08
N ASP A 159 22.41 -22.98 -3.95
CA ASP A 159 21.72 -21.69 -3.84
C ASP A 159 22.00 -21.03 -2.47
N PRO A 160 21.77 -19.71 -2.33
CA PRO A 160 22.07 -18.98 -1.08
C PRO A 160 21.40 -19.57 0.18
N ASP A 161 20.28 -20.29 0.03
CA ASP A 161 19.59 -20.97 1.13
C ASP A 161 20.15 -22.37 1.43
N GLY A 162 21.23 -22.77 0.77
CA GLY A 162 21.96 -24.01 0.98
C GLY A 162 21.26 -25.26 0.44
N VAL A 163 20.46 -25.10 -0.62
CA VAL A 163 19.76 -26.19 -1.32
C VAL A 163 20.29 -26.31 -2.75
N VAL A 164 20.44 -27.55 -3.22
CA VAL A 164 20.88 -27.86 -4.58
C VAL A 164 19.66 -27.99 -5.49
N ARG A 165 19.48 -27.02 -6.41
CA ARG A 165 18.39 -27.02 -7.41
C ARG A 165 18.89 -27.00 -8.85
N ARG A 166 20.16 -26.65 -9.03
CA ARG A 166 20.76 -26.35 -10.33
C ARG A 166 21.80 -27.39 -10.68
N ASP A 167 22.01 -27.56 -11.97
CA ASP A 167 22.99 -28.46 -12.57
C ASP A 167 23.94 -27.64 -13.44
N LEU A 168 25.19 -27.49 -13.00
CA LEU A 168 26.27 -26.88 -13.78
C LEU A 168 26.81 -27.92 -14.77
N LEU A 169 26.61 -27.67 -16.06
CA LEU A 169 26.92 -28.63 -17.12
C LEU A 169 28.33 -28.45 -17.67
N HIS A 170 28.69 -27.20 -17.93
CA HIS A 170 29.92 -26.84 -18.62
C HIS A 170 30.39 -25.44 -18.21
N VAL A 171 31.69 -25.29 -17.96
CA VAL A 171 32.33 -24.00 -17.70
C VAL A 171 33.20 -23.67 -18.90
N ARG A 172 32.88 -22.56 -19.57
CA ARG A 172 33.62 -22.12 -20.76
C ARG A 172 35.05 -21.72 -20.38
N GLY A 173 36.02 -22.07 -21.21
CA GLY A 173 37.42 -21.65 -21.04
C GLY A 173 38.32 -22.61 -20.24
N LEU A 174 37.78 -23.67 -19.62
CA LEU A 174 38.57 -24.70 -18.91
C LEU A 174 39.06 -25.86 -19.80
N GLY A 175 39.12 -25.66 -21.13
CA GLY A 175 39.62 -26.67 -22.07
C GLY A 175 38.81 -27.99 -22.09
N PRO A 176 39.43 -29.14 -22.43
CA PRO A 176 38.74 -30.42 -22.53
C PRO A 176 38.19 -30.92 -21.19
N GLU A 177 38.76 -30.52 -20.05
CA GLU A 177 38.41 -30.94 -18.69
C GLU A 177 37.28 -30.09 -18.06
N GLY A 178 36.90 -28.97 -18.68
CA GLY A 178 35.80 -28.08 -18.26
C GLY A 178 34.38 -28.65 -18.35
N VAL A 179 34.21 -29.95 -18.19
CA VAL A 179 32.92 -30.67 -18.20
C VAL A 179 32.64 -31.28 -16.84
N SER A 180 31.36 -31.24 -16.46
CA SER A 180 30.90 -31.86 -15.22
C SER A 180 31.02 -33.37 -15.27
N LEU A 181 31.18 -34.02 -14.10
CA LEU A 181 31.23 -35.49 -13.99
C LEU A 181 30.08 -36.18 -14.74
N PRO A 182 28.80 -35.75 -14.61
CA PRO A 182 27.69 -36.32 -15.37
C PRO A 182 27.85 -36.24 -16.89
N MET A 183 28.33 -35.10 -17.41
CA MET A 183 28.56 -34.92 -18.84
C MET A 183 29.67 -35.85 -19.33
N ARG A 184 30.75 -35.97 -18.57
CA ARG A 184 31.85 -36.86 -18.93
C ARG A 184 31.45 -38.33 -18.92
N LEU A 185 30.66 -38.75 -17.94
CA LEU A 185 30.15 -40.11 -17.87
C LEU A 185 29.26 -40.45 -19.05
N LEU A 186 28.42 -39.51 -19.48
CA LEU A 186 27.63 -39.65 -20.71
C LEU A 186 28.53 -39.84 -21.93
N GLU A 187 29.55 -38.99 -22.11
CA GLU A 187 30.49 -39.07 -23.23
C GLU A 187 31.23 -40.42 -23.26
N VAL A 188 31.74 -40.88 -22.11
CA VAL A 188 32.46 -42.15 -21.99
C VAL A 188 31.54 -43.35 -22.23
N ALA A 189 30.32 -43.32 -21.70
CA ALA A 189 29.37 -44.43 -21.84
C ALA A 189 28.79 -44.57 -23.25
N THR A 190 28.58 -43.44 -23.94
CA THR A 190 27.90 -43.42 -25.25
C THR A 190 28.85 -43.22 -26.44
N GLY A 191 30.06 -42.71 -26.19
CA GLY A 191 30.99 -42.27 -27.22
C GLY A 191 30.57 -40.99 -27.95
N LYS A 192 29.49 -40.32 -27.51
CA LYS A 192 28.93 -39.13 -28.17
C LYS A 192 29.32 -37.86 -27.42
N THR A 193 29.82 -36.86 -28.15
CA THR A 193 30.12 -35.51 -27.62
C THR A 193 29.15 -34.45 -28.13
N LEU A 194 28.05 -34.86 -28.77
CA LEU A 194 27.11 -33.98 -29.46
C LEU A 194 26.51 -32.93 -28.52
N LEU A 195 26.09 -33.34 -27.32
CA LEU A 195 25.50 -32.43 -26.33
C LEU A 195 26.48 -31.32 -25.93
N ARG A 196 27.72 -31.68 -25.60
CA ARG A 196 28.79 -30.73 -25.28
C ARG A 196 29.05 -29.77 -26.45
N GLN A 197 29.17 -30.28 -27.67
CA GLN A 197 29.39 -29.43 -28.85
C GLN A 197 28.26 -28.44 -29.07
N ARG A 198 27.00 -28.83 -28.81
CA ARG A 198 25.85 -27.91 -28.88
C ARG A 198 25.94 -26.82 -27.80
N ILE A 199 26.35 -27.18 -26.58
CA ILE A 199 26.59 -26.21 -25.48
C ILE A 199 27.68 -25.20 -25.85
N GLU A 200 28.80 -25.68 -26.38
CA GLU A 200 29.95 -24.85 -26.78
C GLU A 200 29.59 -23.90 -27.94
N ARG A 201 28.76 -24.35 -28.89
CA ARG A 201 28.22 -23.50 -29.96
C ARG A 201 27.16 -22.50 -29.49
N GLY A 202 26.72 -22.57 -28.24
CA GLY A 202 25.72 -21.67 -27.67
C GLY A 202 24.28 -21.97 -28.11
N ASP A 203 23.95 -23.24 -28.34
CA ASP A 203 22.57 -23.65 -28.66
C ASP A 203 21.62 -23.31 -27.49
N SER A 204 20.72 -22.35 -27.72
CA SER A 204 19.76 -21.84 -26.74
C SER A 204 18.67 -22.86 -26.37
N ASN A 205 18.46 -23.90 -27.18
CA ASN A 205 17.43 -24.93 -26.92
C ASN A 205 17.82 -25.95 -25.86
N LEU A 206 19.01 -25.84 -25.27
CA LEU A 206 19.48 -26.77 -24.23
C LEU A 206 18.92 -26.48 -22.83
N SER A 207 17.87 -25.66 -22.74
CA SER A 207 17.22 -25.26 -21.48
C SER A 207 18.22 -24.63 -20.50
N GLY A 208 19.14 -23.83 -21.03
CA GLY A 208 20.06 -23.03 -20.23
C GLY A 208 19.27 -22.05 -19.38
N LEU A 209 19.50 -22.08 -18.07
CA LEU A 209 18.92 -21.13 -17.14
C LEU A 209 19.54 -19.75 -17.41
N GLU A 210 18.74 -18.82 -17.93
CA GLU A 210 19.13 -17.42 -18.09
C GLU A 210 19.34 -16.75 -16.73
N GLN A 211 20.08 -15.63 -16.71
CA GLN A 211 20.32 -14.86 -15.48
C GLN A 211 19.04 -14.47 -14.73
N SER A 212 17.97 -14.16 -15.47
CA SER A 212 16.64 -13.82 -14.93
C SER A 212 15.60 -14.89 -15.27
N GLY A 213 16.06 -16.12 -15.49
CA GLY A 213 15.22 -17.25 -15.87
C GLY A 213 14.43 -17.82 -14.69
N GLY A 214 13.16 -18.13 -14.91
CA GLY A 214 12.30 -18.69 -13.87
C GLY A 214 12.07 -17.70 -12.75
N GLY A 215 12.46 -18.05 -11.51
CA GLY A 215 12.32 -17.19 -10.33
C GLY A 215 13.60 -16.48 -9.87
N TYR A 216 14.71 -16.62 -10.60
CA TYR A 216 15.99 -15.98 -10.27
C TYR A 216 16.04 -14.54 -10.77
N THR A 217 16.72 -13.67 -10.02
CA THR A 217 16.84 -12.25 -10.39
C THR A 217 18.21 -11.92 -10.97
N ASP A 218 19.27 -12.50 -10.41
CA ASP A 218 20.66 -12.29 -10.84
C ASP A 218 21.48 -13.58 -10.65
N LEU A 219 21.24 -14.57 -11.52
CA LEU A 219 21.99 -15.82 -11.50
C LEU A 219 23.48 -15.58 -11.84
N ASP A 220 24.36 -16.34 -11.18
CA ASP A 220 25.78 -16.34 -11.48
C ASP A 220 26.10 -16.84 -12.91
N ASN A 221 27.01 -16.14 -13.60
CA ASN A 221 27.45 -16.50 -14.95
C ASN A 221 28.55 -17.57 -14.97
N ALA A 222 28.64 -18.42 -13.94
CA ALA A 222 29.74 -19.36 -13.73
C ALA A 222 29.83 -20.49 -14.78
N GLY A 223 28.89 -20.57 -15.74
CA GLY A 223 28.88 -21.55 -16.81
C GLY A 223 27.48 -21.77 -17.34
N VAL A 224 27.32 -22.83 -18.15
CA VAL A 224 26.00 -23.25 -18.63
C VAL A 224 25.32 -24.08 -17.56
N GLN A 225 24.22 -23.54 -17.04
CA GLN A 225 23.45 -24.11 -15.95
C GLN A 225 22.03 -24.46 -16.41
N ARG A 226 21.37 -25.40 -15.72
CA ARG A 226 19.94 -25.68 -15.88
C ARG A 226 19.31 -26.05 -14.54
N MET A 227 17.97 -26.13 -14.49
CA MET A 227 17.29 -26.71 -13.32
C MET A 227 17.50 -28.24 -13.30
N LEU A 228 17.85 -28.76 -12.12
CA LEU A 228 18.08 -30.19 -11.92
C LEU A 228 16.75 -30.95 -11.90
N ALA A 229 16.64 -31.94 -12.79
CA ALA A 229 15.51 -32.85 -12.84
C ALA A 229 15.75 -34.05 -11.91
N PHE A 230 14.91 -34.21 -10.91
CA PHE A 230 15.06 -35.26 -9.92
C PHE A 230 14.21 -36.49 -10.25
N HIS A 231 14.81 -37.65 -10.02
CA HIS A 231 14.11 -38.93 -9.96
C HIS A 231 13.63 -39.14 -8.51
N ARG A 232 12.87 -40.21 -8.27
CA ARG A 232 12.50 -40.59 -6.90
C ARG A 232 13.76 -40.83 -6.05
N ALA A 233 13.91 -40.11 -4.93
CA ALA A 233 15.04 -40.29 -4.03
C ALA A 233 15.15 -41.74 -3.52
N GLY A 234 16.36 -42.27 -3.44
CA GLY A 234 16.71 -43.63 -3.03
C GLY A 234 16.33 -44.72 -4.04
N SER A 235 15.93 -44.37 -5.26
CA SER A 235 15.45 -45.36 -6.24
C SER A 235 16.52 -45.94 -7.16
N PHE A 236 17.70 -45.32 -7.26
CA PHE A 236 18.79 -45.87 -8.06
C PHE A 236 19.29 -47.21 -7.48
N PRO A 237 19.52 -48.24 -8.32
CA PRO A 237 20.12 -49.50 -7.88
C PRO A 237 21.45 -49.24 -7.17
N THR A 238 21.54 -49.65 -5.90
CA THR A 238 22.66 -49.33 -5.02
C THR A 238 23.17 -50.58 -4.32
N TRP A 239 24.48 -50.83 -4.36
CA TRP A 239 25.14 -51.90 -3.62
C TRP A 239 26.35 -51.36 -2.85
N SER A 240 26.74 -52.02 -1.76
CA SER A 240 27.91 -51.62 -0.99
C SER A 240 29.22 -51.98 -1.70
N LEU A 241 30.27 -51.19 -1.47
CA LEU A 241 31.62 -51.50 -1.97
C LEU A 241 32.10 -52.88 -1.52
N SER A 242 31.89 -53.24 -0.25
CA SER A 242 32.24 -54.56 0.28
C SER A 242 31.54 -55.70 -0.45
N ARG A 243 30.29 -55.53 -0.88
CA ARG A 243 29.53 -56.55 -1.62
C ARG A 243 30.06 -56.72 -3.04
N LEU A 244 30.49 -55.64 -3.68
CA LEU A 244 31.17 -55.71 -4.98
C LEU A 244 32.51 -56.46 -4.87
N LEU A 245 33.31 -56.12 -3.86
CA LEU A 245 34.60 -56.77 -3.57
C LEU A 245 34.47 -58.22 -3.11
N SER A 246 33.32 -58.64 -2.59
CA SER A 246 33.06 -60.06 -2.30
C SER A 246 32.45 -60.82 -3.49
N GLY A 247 32.17 -60.16 -4.62
CA GLY A 247 31.52 -60.77 -5.78
C GLY A 247 30.01 -61.01 -5.61
N GLY A 248 29.37 -60.36 -4.63
CA GLY A 248 27.95 -60.52 -4.32
C GLY A 248 26.99 -59.66 -5.15
N VAL A 249 27.50 -58.89 -6.13
CA VAL A 249 26.70 -58.06 -7.04
C VAL A 249 26.52 -58.79 -8.37
N PRO A 250 25.28 -59.06 -8.83
CA PRO A 250 25.05 -59.73 -10.09
C PRO A 250 25.61 -58.96 -11.29
N THR A 251 26.45 -59.57 -12.11
CA THR A 251 27.06 -58.91 -13.30
C THR A 251 26.01 -58.47 -14.31
N ALA A 252 24.91 -59.21 -14.43
CA ALA A 252 23.77 -58.85 -15.28
C ALA A 252 23.12 -57.51 -14.87
N GLU A 253 23.17 -57.14 -13.60
CA GLU A 253 22.61 -55.87 -13.10
C GLU A 253 23.55 -54.68 -13.31
N LEU A 254 24.81 -54.91 -13.70
CA LEU A 254 25.84 -53.89 -13.94
C LEU A 254 26.16 -53.69 -15.43
N ARG A 255 25.99 -54.73 -16.26
CA ARG A 255 26.35 -54.71 -17.68
C ARG A 255 25.70 -53.53 -18.42
N GLY A 256 26.52 -52.76 -19.14
CA GLY A 256 26.12 -51.60 -19.93
C GLY A 256 25.71 -50.36 -19.12
N LYS A 257 25.69 -50.42 -17.79
CA LYS A 257 25.31 -49.28 -16.95
C LYS A 257 26.46 -48.31 -16.73
N ILE A 258 26.11 -47.07 -16.45
CA ILE A 258 27.00 -46.07 -15.85
C ILE A 258 27.02 -46.32 -14.34
N VAL A 259 28.20 -46.59 -13.80
CA VAL A 259 28.35 -46.90 -12.37
C VAL A 259 29.08 -45.76 -11.67
N LEU A 260 28.46 -45.22 -10.63
CA LEU A 260 29.06 -44.22 -9.75
C LEU A 260 29.57 -44.88 -8.47
N ILE A 261 30.82 -44.65 -8.11
CA ILE A 261 31.41 -45.08 -6.83
C ILE A 261 31.54 -43.84 -5.96
N GLY A 262 30.90 -43.82 -4.79
CA GLY A 262 30.94 -42.64 -3.93
C GLY A 262 30.42 -42.89 -2.52
N ASN A 263 30.46 -41.84 -1.70
CA ASN A 263 30.16 -41.95 -0.29
C ASN A 263 28.63 -41.96 -0.01
N LEU A 264 28.21 -42.88 0.87
CA LEU A 264 26.85 -42.91 1.45
C LEU A 264 26.87 -42.82 2.99
N ALA A 265 28.04 -42.83 3.61
CA ALA A 265 28.20 -42.80 5.06
C ALA A 265 27.90 -41.39 5.61
N PRO A 266 26.98 -41.26 6.58
CA PRO A 266 26.69 -39.97 7.23
C PRO A 266 27.91 -39.32 7.90
N SER A 267 28.84 -40.12 8.45
CA SER A 267 30.06 -39.63 9.11
C SER A 267 30.97 -38.79 8.22
N LEU A 268 30.97 -39.07 6.91
CA LEU A 268 31.80 -38.38 5.91
C LEU A 268 31.16 -37.09 5.38
N ARG A 269 29.94 -36.74 5.81
CA ARG A 269 29.26 -35.45 5.59
C ARG A 269 29.06 -35.02 4.12
N ASP A 270 29.21 -35.93 3.16
CA ASP A 270 28.91 -35.71 1.75
C ASP A 270 27.39 -35.82 1.45
N SER A 271 26.62 -34.91 2.04
CA SER A 271 25.16 -34.89 1.88
C SER A 271 24.62 -33.47 1.80
N PHE A 272 23.69 -33.24 0.87
CA PHE A 272 23.19 -31.92 0.53
C PHE A 272 21.68 -31.84 0.71
N ARG A 273 21.17 -30.62 0.94
CA ARG A 273 19.73 -30.38 0.91
C ARG A 273 19.29 -30.26 -0.55
N VAL A 274 18.16 -30.88 -0.87
CA VAL A 274 17.50 -30.82 -2.18
C VAL A 274 16.04 -30.42 -1.97
N PRO A 275 15.29 -30.01 -3.01
CA PRO A 275 13.89 -29.59 -2.87
C PRO A 275 13.03 -30.52 -2.01
N PHE A 276 13.19 -31.84 -2.15
CA PHE A 276 12.42 -32.85 -1.42
C PHE A 276 12.74 -32.97 0.07
N SER A 277 13.93 -32.52 0.50
CA SER A 277 14.37 -32.64 1.88
C SER A 277 14.07 -31.38 2.71
N ARG A 278 13.50 -30.32 2.10
CA ARG A 278 13.28 -29.02 2.77
C ARG A 278 12.07 -28.98 3.70
N PHE A 279 10.93 -29.55 3.30
CA PHE A 279 9.66 -29.47 4.07
C PHE A 279 9.25 -30.77 4.77
N GLY A 280 10.14 -31.77 4.81
CA GLY A 280 10.12 -32.80 5.85
C GLY A 280 8.94 -33.78 5.86
N ALA A 281 8.54 -34.34 4.70
CA ALA A 281 7.57 -35.45 4.67
C ALA A 281 8.02 -36.71 3.88
N ALA A 282 9.16 -36.68 3.17
CA ALA A 282 9.61 -37.81 2.36
C ALA A 282 10.71 -38.64 3.06
N ARG A 283 10.31 -39.65 3.82
CA ARG A 283 11.06 -40.92 4.02
C ARG A 283 12.48 -40.84 4.62
N GLY A 284 12.66 -40.24 5.81
CA GLY A 284 13.81 -40.53 6.69
C GLY A 284 15.20 -40.06 6.23
N LEU A 285 15.33 -39.43 5.07
CA LEU A 285 16.58 -38.82 4.59
C LEU A 285 16.46 -37.29 4.69
N SER A 286 17.08 -36.68 5.70
CA SER A 286 17.12 -35.21 5.86
C SER A 286 17.99 -34.52 4.79
N LYS A 287 18.84 -35.27 4.09
CA LYS A 287 19.76 -34.82 3.03
C LYS A 287 19.99 -35.96 2.03
N MET A 288 20.38 -35.61 0.80
CA MET A 288 20.73 -36.56 -0.27
C MET A 288 22.25 -36.70 -0.39
N PRO A 289 22.81 -37.92 -0.49
CA PRO A 289 24.24 -38.13 -0.72
C PRO A 289 24.73 -37.50 -2.03
N GLY A 290 25.97 -36.99 -2.05
CA GLY A 290 26.58 -36.36 -3.24
C GLY A 290 26.55 -37.28 -4.47
N VAL A 291 26.96 -38.54 -4.30
CA VAL A 291 26.95 -39.56 -5.35
C VAL A 291 25.56 -39.79 -5.98
N GLU A 292 24.49 -39.67 -5.18
CA GLU A 292 23.12 -39.79 -5.68
C GLU A 292 22.70 -38.56 -6.48
N ILE A 293 23.14 -37.36 -6.09
CA ILE A 293 22.93 -36.14 -6.88
C ILE A 293 23.61 -36.28 -8.25
N HIS A 294 24.83 -36.83 -8.31
CA HIS A 294 25.49 -37.13 -9.58
C HIS A 294 24.74 -38.16 -10.43
N ALA A 295 24.07 -39.15 -9.81
CA ALA A 295 23.19 -40.07 -10.51
C ALA A 295 21.99 -39.34 -11.12
N HIS A 296 21.33 -38.44 -10.37
CA HIS A 296 20.25 -37.61 -10.89
C HIS A 296 20.69 -36.73 -12.07
N ARG A 297 21.82 -36.05 -11.94
CA ARG A 297 22.40 -35.20 -13.01
C ARG A 297 22.70 -36.02 -14.27
N THR A 298 23.29 -37.20 -14.11
CA THR A 298 23.61 -38.12 -15.23
C THR A 298 22.33 -38.61 -15.91
N ALA A 299 21.32 -38.98 -15.13
CA ALA A 299 20.02 -39.42 -15.67
C ALA A 299 19.34 -38.32 -16.49
N ALA A 300 19.36 -37.08 -16.00
CA ALA A 300 18.80 -35.93 -16.68
C ALA A 300 19.54 -35.59 -17.99
N LEU A 301 20.86 -35.84 -18.07
CA LEU A 301 21.62 -35.68 -19.33
C LEU A 301 21.33 -36.80 -20.32
N LEU A 302 21.22 -38.05 -19.86
CA LEU A 302 20.85 -39.18 -20.71
C LEU A 302 19.46 -39.00 -21.33
N ALA A 303 18.48 -38.53 -20.55
CA ALA A 303 17.15 -38.24 -21.06
C ALA A 303 17.19 -37.16 -22.15
N GLN A 304 17.97 -36.09 -21.93
CA GLN A 304 18.13 -35.01 -22.91
C GLN A 304 18.84 -35.47 -24.20
N GLU A 305 19.89 -36.28 -24.10
CA GLU A 305 20.57 -36.88 -25.27
C GLU A 305 19.62 -37.77 -26.08
N ASN A 306 18.70 -38.48 -25.40
CA ASN A 306 17.66 -39.30 -26.03
C ASN A 306 16.43 -38.49 -26.47
N SER A 307 16.51 -37.16 -26.47
CA SER A 307 15.41 -36.25 -26.84
C SER A 307 14.12 -36.47 -26.04
N GLN A 308 14.23 -36.97 -24.81
CA GLN A 308 13.11 -37.09 -23.89
C GLN A 308 12.95 -35.78 -23.12
N SER A 309 11.72 -35.25 -23.08
CA SER A 309 11.36 -34.05 -22.30
C SER A 309 11.27 -34.37 -20.81
N PHE A 310 12.42 -34.62 -20.17
CA PHE A 310 12.52 -34.81 -18.73
C PHE A 310 13.24 -33.61 -18.11
N GLY A 311 12.48 -32.59 -17.70
CA GLY A 311 13.06 -31.36 -17.18
C GLY A 311 12.06 -30.33 -16.71
N LEU A 312 12.61 -29.19 -16.29
CA LEU A 312 11.89 -27.95 -16.01
C LEU A 312 12.39 -26.90 -16.98
N MET A 313 11.45 -26.22 -17.63
CA MET A 313 11.72 -25.06 -18.46
C MET A 313 11.52 -23.81 -17.61
N ALA A 314 12.62 -23.11 -17.33
CA ALA A 314 12.57 -21.79 -16.73
C ALA A 314 12.13 -20.77 -17.78
N ALA A 315 11.11 -19.97 -17.48
CA ALA A 315 10.64 -18.92 -18.37
C ALA A 315 11.77 -17.89 -18.58
N PRO A 316 11.94 -17.37 -19.80
CA PRO A 316 12.97 -16.38 -20.09
C PRO A 316 12.65 -15.04 -19.40
N GLY A 317 13.68 -14.23 -19.15
CA GLY A 317 13.55 -12.99 -18.38
C GLY A 317 12.54 -11.98 -18.95
N TRP A 318 12.39 -11.92 -20.28
CA TRP A 318 11.42 -11.05 -20.93
C TRP A 318 9.97 -11.46 -20.63
N ALA A 319 9.69 -12.76 -20.51
CA ALA A 319 8.35 -13.26 -20.20
C ALA A 319 7.95 -12.90 -18.77
N ASN A 320 8.90 -13.01 -17.83
CA ASN A 320 8.73 -12.50 -16.45
C ASN A 320 8.46 -10.99 -16.45
N GLY A 321 9.15 -10.21 -17.29
CA GLY A 321 8.90 -8.78 -17.47
C GLY A 321 7.46 -8.47 -17.90
N LEU A 322 6.89 -9.25 -18.83
CA LEU A 322 5.49 -9.10 -19.24
C LEU A 322 4.51 -9.42 -18.12
N LEU A 323 4.78 -10.42 -17.28
CA LEU A 323 3.94 -10.74 -16.12
C LEU A 323 3.95 -9.59 -15.10
N VAL A 324 5.10 -8.95 -14.87
CA VAL A 324 5.19 -7.77 -14.01
C VAL A 324 4.36 -6.62 -14.59
N LEU A 325 4.48 -6.34 -15.89
CA LEU A 325 3.66 -5.31 -16.55
C LEU A 325 2.16 -5.62 -16.46
N ALA A 326 1.77 -6.89 -16.61
CA ALA A 326 0.39 -7.33 -16.42
C ALA A 326 -0.09 -7.10 -14.98
N GLY A 327 0.74 -7.43 -13.98
CA GLY A 327 0.47 -7.16 -12.57
C GLY A 327 0.26 -5.67 -12.28
N LEU A 328 1.14 -4.81 -12.79
CA LEU A 328 1.00 -3.35 -12.71
C LEU A 328 -0.32 -2.87 -13.32
N GLY A 329 -0.60 -3.28 -14.57
CA GLY A 329 -1.79 -2.87 -15.31
C GLY A 329 -3.09 -3.32 -14.64
N LEU A 330 -3.16 -4.59 -14.20
CA LEU A 330 -4.30 -5.12 -13.45
C LEU A 330 -4.46 -4.44 -12.10
N GLY A 331 -3.35 -4.16 -11.41
CA GLY A 331 -3.36 -3.48 -10.11
C GLY A 331 -3.97 -2.09 -10.19
N ILE A 332 -3.56 -1.32 -11.20
CA ILE A 332 -4.15 0.00 -11.51
C ILE A 332 -5.60 -0.17 -11.96
N GLY A 333 -5.89 -1.06 -12.90
CA GLY A 333 -7.23 -1.24 -13.47
C GLY A 333 -8.29 -1.64 -12.44
N LEU A 334 -7.99 -2.60 -11.57
CA LEU A 334 -8.89 -3.04 -10.49
C LEU A 334 -8.95 -2.03 -9.34
N GLY A 335 -7.82 -1.37 -9.07
CA GLY A 335 -7.69 -0.36 -8.03
C GLY A 335 -8.45 0.92 -8.35
N GLU A 336 -8.46 1.35 -9.61
CA GLU A 336 -9.11 2.58 -10.07
C GLU A 336 -10.51 2.36 -10.65
N GLY A 337 -10.73 1.26 -11.37
CA GLY A 337 -11.99 1.00 -12.06
C GLY A 337 -13.15 0.61 -11.14
N ILE A 338 -12.87 0.09 -9.94
CA ILE A 338 -13.90 -0.37 -9.01
C ILE A 338 -14.11 0.66 -7.89
N GLY A 339 -15.20 1.43 -8.00
CA GLY A 339 -15.52 2.53 -7.08
C GLY A 339 -15.62 2.14 -5.60
N SER A 340 -16.04 0.90 -5.28
CA SER A 340 -16.10 0.43 -3.88
C SER A 340 -14.81 -0.25 -3.44
N LEU A 341 -14.22 0.20 -2.33
CA LEU A 341 -12.99 -0.38 -1.76
C LEU A 341 -13.14 -1.89 -1.47
N ARG A 342 -14.25 -2.32 -0.87
CA ARG A 342 -14.50 -3.74 -0.54
C ARG A 342 -14.52 -4.63 -1.79
N ARG A 343 -15.20 -4.17 -2.85
CA ARG A 343 -15.26 -4.91 -4.13
C ARG A 343 -13.90 -4.94 -4.84
N SER A 344 -13.15 -3.84 -4.79
CA SER A 344 -11.80 -3.76 -5.36
C SER A 344 -10.85 -4.71 -4.64
N LEU A 345 -10.87 -4.73 -3.29
CA LEU A 345 -10.05 -5.65 -2.48
C LEU A 345 -10.38 -7.12 -2.79
N ALA A 346 -11.67 -7.47 -2.88
CA ALA A 346 -12.09 -8.82 -3.23
C ALA A 346 -11.64 -9.23 -4.65
N ALA A 347 -11.75 -8.32 -5.63
CA ALA A 347 -11.32 -8.58 -7.00
C ALA A 347 -9.80 -8.76 -7.10
N VAL A 348 -9.01 -7.90 -6.44
CA VAL A 348 -7.55 -8.01 -6.37
C VAL A 348 -7.13 -9.33 -5.71
N GLY A 349 -7.77 -9.69 -4.60
CA GLY A 349 -7.53 -10.96 -3.91
C GLY A 349 -7.85 -12.18 -4.79
N ALA A 350 -8.96 -12.15 -5.52
CA ALA A 350 -9.34 -13.22 -6.44
C ALA A 350 -8.33 -13.37 -7.61
N VAL A 351 -7.91 -12.26 -8.22
CA VAL A 351 -6.91 -12.27 -9.30
C VAL A 351 -5.55 -12.76 -8.78
N ALA A 352 -5.13 -12.32 -7.60
CA ALA A 352 -3.89 -12.77 -6.97
C ALA A 352 -3.91 -14.29 -6.72
N LEU A 353 -5.02 -14.81 -6.18
CA LEU A 353 -5.18 -16.25 -5.93
C LEU A 353 -5.17 -17.07 -7.23
N LEU A 354 -5.89 -16.62 -8.26
CA LEU A 354 -5.92 -17.30 -9.56
C LEU A 354 -4.55 -17.29 -10.23
N ALA A 355 -3.82 -16.17 -10.18
CA ALA A 355 -2.47 -16.08 -10.72
C ALA A 355 -1.49 -16.99 -9.97
N ALA A 356 -1.57 -17.05 -8.63
CA ALA A 356 -0.76 -17.96 -7.82
C ALA A 356 -1.06 -19.44 -8.13
N LEU A 357 -2.34 -19.80 -8.27
CA LEU A 357 -2.76 -21.16 -8.64
C LEU A 357 -2.28 -21.52 -10.06
N ALA A 358 -2.45 -20.62 -11.02
CA ALA A 358 -1.98 -20.82 -12.39
C ALA A 358 -0.47 -21.02 -12.45
N GLY A 359 0.30 -20.23 -11.69
CA GLY A 359 1.75 -20.38 -11.56
C GLY A 359 2.14 -21.73 -10.94
N ALA A 360 1.46 -22.16 -9.89
CA ALA A 360 1.69 -23.47 -9.26
C ALA A 360 1.38 -24.64 -10.21
N VAL A 361 0.29 -24.56 -10.97
CA VAL A 361 -0.08 -25.56 -11.99
C VAL A 361 0.95 -25.59 -13.12
N ALA A 362 1.36 -24.44 -13.64
CA ALA A 362 2.38 -24.34 -14.68
C ALA A 362 3.70 -24.99 -14.21
N LEU A 363 4.11 -24.70 -12.97
CA LEU A 363 5.31 -25.30 -12.38
C LEU A 363 5.18 -26.81 -12.22
N GLY A 364 4.02 -27.31 -11.79
CA GLY A 364 3.73 -28.74 -11.72
C GLY A 364 3.83 -29.45 -13.08
N GLN A 365 3.50 -28.75 -14.17
CA GLN A 365 3.64 -29.21 -15.56
C GLN A 365 5.06 -29.04 -16.12
N GLY A 366 5.98 -28.43 -15.38
CA GLY A 366 7.37 -28.26 -15.76
C GLY A 366 7.71 -26.90 -16.37
N ALA A 367 6.83 -25.89 -16.28
CA ALA A 367 7.12 -24.51 -16.69
C ALA A 367 7.21 -23.59 -15.46
N TRP A 368 8.38 -23.01 -15.21
CA TRP A 368 8.61 -22.20 -14.01
C TRP A 368 8.71 -20.71 -14.36
N PHE A 369 7.88 -19.88 -13.71
CA PHE A 369 7.80 -18.43 -13.88
C PHE A 369 8.08 -17.71 -12.54
N ASP A 370 8.48 -16.44 -12.61
CA ASP A 370 8.51 -15.55 -11.45
C ASP A 370 7.06 -15.20 -11.04
N GLY A 371 6.62 -15.70 -9.90
CA GLY A 371 5.30 -15.39 -9.34
C GLY A 371 5.32 -14.24 -8.35
N ALA A 372 6.44 -14.02 -7.65
CA ALA A 372 6.53 -13.08 -6.55
C ALA A 372 6.40 -11.62 -7.02
N LEU A 373 7.18 -11.19 -8.02
CA LEU A 373 7.16 -9.80 -8.48
C LEU A 373 5.85 -9.38 -9.16
N PRO A 374 5.22 -10.19 -10.04
CA PRO A 374 3.92 -9.85 -10.63
C PRO A 374 2.80 -9.69 -9.59
N LEU A 375 2.75 -10.56 -8.57
CA LEU A 375 1.78 -10.47 -7.49
C LEU A 375 2.04 -9.26 -6.59
N ALA A 376 3.30 -8.96 -6.29
CA ALA A 376 3.68 -7.74 -5.57
C ALA A 376 3.29 -6.48 -6.37
N ALA A 377 3.48 -6.50 -7.69
CA ALA A 377 3.10 -5.40 -8.58
C ALA A 377 1.59 -5.15 -8.57
N LEU A 378 0.79 -6.21 -8.67
CA LEU A 378 -0.67 -6.16 -8.52
C LEU A 378 -1.06 -5.51 -7.19
N ALA A 379 -0.53 -6.01 -6.08
CA ALA A 379 -0.86 -5.52 -4.75
C ALA A 379 -0.42 -4.06 -4.52
N ALA A 380 0.82 -3.71 -4.88
CA ALA A 380 1.38 -2.38 -4.68
C ALA A 380 0.65 -1.32 -5.51
N CYS A 381 0.33 -1.61 -6.78
CA CYS A 381 -0.41 -0.68 -7.62
C CYS A 381 -1.88 -0.53 -7.20
N SER A 382 -2.54 -1.60 -6.75
CA SER A 382 -3.89 -1.48 -6.17
C SER A 382 -3.89 -0.66 -4.88
N ALA A 383 -2.90 -0.86 -4.00
CA ALA A 383 -2.75 -0.05 -2.78
C ALA A 383 -2.48 1.42 -3.09
N ALA A 384 -1.65 1.72 -4.11
CA ALA A 384 -1.43 3.08 -4.60
C ALA A 384 -2.72 3.72 -5.11
N ALA A 385 -3.53 2.97 -5.89
CA ALA A 385 -4.82 3.43 -6.37
C ALA A 385 -5.79 3.76 -5.23
N TRP A 386 -5.93 2.88 -4.24
CA TRP A 386 -6.78 3.12 -3.07
C TRP A 386 -6.32 4.35 -2.28
N THR A 387 -5.00 4.48 -2.08
CA THR A 387 -4.41 5.64 -1.39
C THR A 387 -4.73 6.94 -2.12
N ARG A 388 -4.57 6.96 -3.45
CA ARG A 388 -4.89 8.12 -4.27
C ARG A 388 -6.37 8.49 -4.17
N ARG A 389 -7.28 7.52 -4.29
CA ARG A 389 -8.73 7.74 -4.19
C ARG A 389 -9.12 8.26 -2.80
N GLY A 390 -8.58 7.66 -1.74
CA GLY A 390 -8.83 8.10 -0.37
C GLY A 390 -8.35 9.54 -0.12
N MET A 391 -7.18 9.92 -0.64
CA MET A 391 -6.69 11.31 -0.56
C MET A 391 -7.59 12.31 -1.31
N GLU A 392 -8.25 11.87 -2.39
CA GLU A 392 -9.15 12.70 -3.18
C GLU A 392 -10.52 12.87 -2.49
N GLU A 393 -11.07 11.79 -1.94
CA GLU A 393 -12.29 11.81 -1.12
C GLU A 393 -12.15 12.73 0.11
N GLN A 394 -11.01 12.67 0.82
CA GLN A 394 -10.76 13.56 1.96
C GLN A 394 -10.72 15.05 1.56
N ARG A 395 -10.14 15.36 0.41
CA ARG A 395 -10.09 16.76 -0.08
C ARG A 395 -11.47 17.28 -0.43
N GLN A 396 -12.28 16.47 -1.10
CA GLN A 396 -13.67 16.83 -1.40
C GLN A 396 -14.46 17.09 -0.12
N GLY A 397 -14.23 16.29 0.93
CA GLY A 397 -14.83 16.50 2.25
C GLY A 397 -14.44 17.84 2.87
N LEU A 398 -13.14 18.16 2.91
CA LEU A 398 -12.63 19.42 3.47
C LEU A 398 -13.06 20.66 2.66
N GLU A 399 -13.16 20.54 1.33
CA GLU A 399 -13.63 21.62 0.47
C GLU A 399 -15.13 21.89 0.69
N LEU A 400 -15.93 20.83 0.81
CA LEU A 400 -17.34 20.93 1.18
C LEU A 400 -17.53 21.57 2.57
N GLU A 401 -16.72 21.16 3.56
CA GLU A 401 -16.75 21.76 4.90
C GLU A 401 -16.39 23.25 4.89
N ARG A 402 -15.40 23.65 4.08
CA ARG A 402 -15.05 25.07 3.91
C ARG A 402 -16.17 25.88 3.26
N LEU A 403 -16.84 25.32 2.25
CA LEU A 403 -17.97 25.99 1.59
C LEU A 403 -19.16 26.16 2.53
N LEU A 404 -19.43 25.18 3.41
CA LEU A 404 -20.47 25.26 4.43
C LEU A 404 -20.10 26.18 5.60
N GLY A 405 -18.83 26.23 6.00
CA GLY A 405 -18.34 27.12 7.04
C GLY A 405 -18.35 28.61 6.68
N GLN A 406 -18.54 28.96 5.40
CA GLN A 406 -18.73 30.36 4.97
C GLN A 406 -20.14 30.89 5.23
N THR A 407 -21.13 30.00 5.43
CA THR A 407 -22.53 30.37 5.66
C THR A 407 -23.01 30.04 7.07
N THR A 408 -22.16 29.44 7.91
CA THR A 408 -22.53 28.90 9.22
C THR A 408 -21.28 28.80 10.13
N SER A 409 -21.44 28.84 11.47
CA SER A 409 -20.30 28.66 12.39
C SER A 409 -19.63 27.29 12.20
N ALA A 410 -18.30 27.18 12.40
CA ALA A 410 -17.55 25.95 12.13
C ALA A 410 -18.07 24.73 12.91
N ALA A 411 -18.53 24.94 14.15
CA ALA A 411 -19.14 23.87 14.97
C ALA A 411 -20.48 23.40 14.38
N MET A 412 -21.31 24.34 13.90
CA MET A 412 -22.61 24.03 13.29
C MET A 412 -22.43 23.43 11.88
N ALA A 413 -21.44 23.86 11.10
CA ALA A 413 -21.11 23.24 9.81
C ALA A 413 -20.65 21.78 9.97
N HIS A 414 -19.85 21.49 11.00
CA HIS A 414 -19.42 20.13 11.32
C HIS A 414 -20.61 19.27 11.78
N GLU A 415 -21.46 19.80 12.65
CA GLU A 415 -22.64 19.09 13.14
C GLU A 415 -23.70 18.85 12.03
N LEU A 416 -23.83 19.79 11.09
CA LEU A 416 -24.65 19.64 9.89
C LEU A 416 -24.12 18.54 8.96
N LEU A 417 -22.80 18.44 8.80
CA LEU A 417 -22.16 17.39 8.00
C LEU A 417 -22.32 16.02 8.64
N ASP A 418 -22.16 15.93 9.96
CA ASP A 418 -22.30 14.68 10.71
C ASP A 418 -23.75 14.17 10.70
N LYS A 419 -24.72 15.07 10.91
CA LYS A 419 -26.15 14.75 10.92
C LYS A 419 -26.83 14.84 9.54
N ARG A 420 -26.07 15.01 8.45
CA ARG A 420 -26.61 15.27 7.10
C ARG A 420 -27.65 14.27 6.62
N GLN A 421 -27.50 12.99 6.95
CA GLN A 421 -28.41 11.91 6.53
C GLN A 421 -29.78 11.97 7.23
N GLY A 422 -29.87 12.60 8.41
CA GLY A 422 -31.13 12.79 9.14
C GLY A 422 -31.77 14.17 8.94
N LEU A 423 -31.00 15.12 8.42
CA LEU A 423 -31.43 16.51 8.20
C LEU A 423 -31.83 16.82 6.76
N LEU A 424 -31.29 16.08 5.78
CA LEU A 424 -31.52 16.33 4.36
C LEU A 424 -32.28 15.18 3.69
N GLU A 425 -33.34 15.52 2.97
CA GLU A 425 -34.06 14.63 2.07
C GLU A 425 -33.88 15.13 0.63
N GLY A 426 -33.27 14.32 -0.23
CA GLY A 426 -32.97 14.71 -1.61
C GLY A 426 -32.04 15.93 -1.74
N GLY A 427 -31.17 16.17 -0.75
CA GLY A 427 -30.25 17.32 -0.72
C GLY A 427 -30.90 18.63 -0.27
N ARG A 428 -32.09 18.58 0.35
CA ARG A 428 -32.85 19.75 0.81
C ARG A 428 -33.26 19.57 2.28
N PHE A 429 -33.44 20.68 2.99
CA PHE A 429 -34.05 20.66 4.32
C PHE A 429 -35.57 20.49 4.17
N PRO A 430 -36.17 19.39 4.64
CA PRO A 430 -37.62 19.24 4.62
C PRO A 430 -38.26 20.32 5.51
N GLY A 431 -39.43 20.81 5.12
CA GLY A 431 -40.17 21.78 5.91
C GLY A 431 -40.60 21.18 7.25
N ARG A 432 -40.04 21.66 8.36
CA ARG A 432 -40.37 21.20 9.71
C ARG A 432 -40.89 22.36 10.55
N GLN A 433 -41.93 22.11 11.33
CA GLN A 433 -42.42 23.06 12.31
C GLN A 433 -41.49 23.04 13.52
N VAL A 434 -40.80 24.15 13.75
CA VAL A 434 -39.81 24.30 14.82
C VAL A 434 -40.05 25.62 15.57
N CYS A 435 -39.80 25.62 16.86
CA CYS A 435 -39.81 26.84 17.65
C CYS A 435 -38.43 27.48 17.58
N VAL A 436 -38.35 28.72 17.13
CA VAL A 436 -37.10 29.44 16.94
C VAL A 436 -37.11 30.75 17.69
N THR A 437 -35.92 31.30 17.94
CA THR A 437 -35.75 32.72 18.28
C THR A 437 -35.07 33.43 17.13
N VAL A 438 -35.78 34.39 16.53
CA VAL A 438 -35.26 35.21 15.43
C VAL A 438 -34.68 36.49 16.00
N LEU A 439 -33.46 36.82 15.58
CA LEU A 439 -32.75 38.05 15.90
C LEU A 439 -32.61 38.88 14.62
N PHE A 440 -33.14 40.10 14.64
CA PHE A 440 -32.81 41.13 13.66
C PHE A 440 -31.86 42.14 14.31
N ALA A 441 -30.78 42.46 13.62
CA ALA A 441 -29.88 43.53 13.99
C ALA A 441 -29.74 44.49 12.82
N ASP A 442 -29.91 45.79 13.06
CA ASP A 442 -29.82 46.82 12.03
C ASP A 442 -29.07 48.06 12.54
N ILE A 443 -28.42 48.78 11.63
CA ILE A 443 -27.65 49.98 11.94
C ILE A 443 -28.60 51.19 11.96
N ALA A 444 -28.60 51.94 13.06
CA ALA A 444 -29.40 53.16 13.13
C ALA A 444 -28.80 54.25 12.23
N GLN A 445 -29.66 54.94 11.47
CA GLN A 445 -29.30 56.09 10.62
C GLN A 445 -28.26 55.77 9.52
N PHE A 446 -28.16 54.51 9.09
CA PHE A 446 -27.23 54.10 8.04
C PHE A 446 -27.39 54.87 6.73
N SER A 447 -28.62 55.08 6.24
CA SER A 447 -28.86 55.79 4.97
C SER A 447 -28.25 57.19 4.98
N SER A 448 -28.44 57.95 6.07
CA SER A 448 -27.86 59.28 6.23
C SER A 448 -26.33 59.22 6.34
N LEU A 449 -25.78 58.14 6.88
CA LEU A 449 -24.34 57.94 6.98
C LEU A 449 -23.71 57.58 5.63
N ALA A 450 -24.34 56.70 4.86
CA ALA A 450 -23.90 56.24 3.55
C ALA A 450 -23.80 57.39 2.52
N GLU A 451 -24.66 58.41 2.66
CA GLU A 451 -24.60 59.63 1.83
C GLU A 451 -23.38 60.53 2.14
N ARG A 452 -22.77 60.39 3.32
CA ARG A 452 -21.69 61.28 3.79
C ARG A 452 -20.30 60.65 3.73
N LEU A 453 -20.20 59.33 3.66
CA LEU A 453 -18.92 58.60 3.64
C LEU A 453 -18.48 58.29 2.21
N ASP A 454 -17.16 58.27 2.00
CA ASP A 454 -16.56 57.72 0.79
C ASP A 454 -16.91 56.23 0.63
N PRO A 455 -17.20 55.72 -0.59
CA PRO A 455 -17.62 54.33 -0.80
C PRO A 455 -16.66 53.27 -0.24
N ASP A 456 -15.35 53.46 -0.35
CA ASP A 456 -14.37 52.48 0.15
C ASP A 456 -14.33 52.50 1.69
N ALA A 457 -14.38 53.71 2.27
CA ALA A 457 -14.47 53.88 3.73
C ALA A 457 -15.78 53.31 4.29
N LEU A 458 -16.91 53.50 3.60
CA LEU A 458 -18.21 52.95 3.96
C LEU A 458 -18.19 51.42 3.95
N LEU A 459 -17.59 50.80 2.92
CA LEU A 459 -17.47 49.35 2.83
C LEU A 459 -16.60 48.76 3.94
N ILE A 460 -15.46 49.40 4.27
CA ILE A 460 -14.61 48.95 5.38
C ILE A 460 -15.37 49.07 6.71
N TRP A 461 -16.05 50.20 6.92
CA TRP A 461 -16.83 50.47 8.13
C TRP A 461 -17.99 49.47 8.29
N LEU A 462 -18.73 49.20 7.20
CA LEU A 462 -19.82 48.22 7.18
C LEU A 462 -19.31 46.79 7.41
N ASN A 463 -18.18 46.41 6.82
CA ASN A 463 -17.61 45.07 7.05
C ASN A 463 -17.15 44.89 8.50
N ARG A 464 -16.63 45.94 9.16
CA ARG A 464 -16.27 45.89 10.59
C ARG A 464 -17.51 45.74 11.48
N SER A 465 -18.60 46.45 11.18
CA SER A 465 -19.85 46.32 11.94
C SER A 465 -20.49 44.94 11.73
N MET A 466 -20.52 44.45 10.48
CA MET A 466 -20.95 43.09 10.16
C MET A 466 -20.11 42.04 10.87
N GLY A 467 -18.79 42.23 10.96
CA GLY A 467 -17.89 41.34 11.69
C GLY A 467 -18.27 41.17 13.17
N VAL A 468 -18.65 42.26 13.85
CA VAL A 468 -19.14 42.22 15.24
C VAL A 468 -20.45 41.42 15.34
N MET A 469 -21.41 41.71 14.47
CA MET A 469 -22.72 41.05 14.49
C MET A 469 -22.59 39.55 14.19
N VAL A 470 -21.91 39.16 13.10
CA VAL A 470 -21.73 37.77 12.69
C VAL A 470 -20.95 36.97 13.74
N SER A 471 -19.86 37.52 14.27
CA SER A 471 -19.06 36.87 15.32
C SER A 471 -19.88 36.60 16.58
N SER A 472 -20.69 37.58 16.99
CA SER A 472 -21.57 37.43 18.16
C SER A 472 -22.66 36.37 17.97
N VAL A 473 -23.24 36.27 16.78
CA VAL A 473 -24.21 35.20 16.45
C VAL A 473 -23.53 33.84 16.48
N HIS A 474 -22.42 33.68 15.78
CA HIS A 474 -21.72 32.40 15.66
C HIS A 474 -21.18 31.89 17.00
N LYS A 475 -20.64 32.78 17.86
CA LYS A 475 -20.12 32.42 19.18
C LYS A 475 -21.19 31.81 20.10
N HIS A 476 -22.45 32.16 19.87
CA HIS A 476 -23.60 31.68 20.66
C HIS A 476 -24.42 30.62 19.91
N GLY A 477 -23.87 30.00 18.87
CA GLY A 477 -24.51 28.89 18.17
C GLY A 477 -25.67 29.28 17.24
N GLY A 478 -25.84 30.58 16.97
CA GLY A 478 -26.85 31.04 16.01
C GLY A 478 -26.43 30.88 14.56
N LEU A 479 -27.42 30.80 13.67
CA LEU A 479 -27.24 30.76 12.22
C LEU A 479 -27.58 32.14 11.63
N VAL A 480 -26.63 32.79 10.95
CA VAL A 480 -26.93 33.98 10.14
C VAL A 480 -27.66 33.51 8.89
N ASN A 481 -28.96 33.81 8.80
CA ASN A 481 -29.77 33.38 7.66
C ASN A 481 -29.53 34.28 6.44
N LYS A 482 -29.62 35.60 6.61
CA LYS A 482 -29.34 36.56 5.53
C LYS A 482 -28.89 37.92 6.03
N PHE A 483 -28.15 38.63 5.20
CA PHE A 483 -27.90 40.06 5.35
C PHE A 483 -29.10 40.85 4.80
N THR A 484 -29.49 41.92 5.48
CA THR A 484 -30.63 42.78 5.11
C THR A 484 -30.18 44.13 4.54
N GLY A 485 -28.93 44.23 4.09
CA GLY A 485 -28.28 45.47 3.68
C GLY A 485 -27.23 45.88 4.70
N ASP A 486 -27.62 46.78 5.61
CA ASP A 486 -26.83 47.30 6.73
C ASP A 486 -26.98 46.49 8.03
N GLY A 487 -27.86 45.49 8.01
CA GLY A 487 -28.13 44.58 9.12
C GLY A 487 -28.06 43.10 8.76
N LEU A 488 -28.45 42.26 9.72
CA LEU A 488 -28.59 40.83 9.53
C LEU A 488 -29.83 40.26 10.20
N MET A 489 -30.27 39.11 9.68
CA MET A 489 -31.23 38.23 10.31
C MET A 489 -30.53 36.94 10.72
N ALA A 490 -30.60 36.60 12.01
CA ALA A 490 -30.11 35.35 12.56
C ALA A 490 -31.24 34.53 13.19
N VAL A 491 -31.05 33.22 13.25
CA VAL A 491 -31.98 32.28 13.86
C VAL A 491 -31.27 31.38 14.85
N PHE A 492 -31.92 31.15 15.98
CA PHE A 492 -31.53 30.19 17.02
C PHE A 492 -32.64 29.15 17.13
N GLY A 493 -32.27 27.87 17.25
CA GLY A 493 -33.22 26.75 17.29
C GLY A 493 -33.53 26.11 15.93
N ALA A 494 -32.89 26.54 14.84
CA ALA A 494 -32.99 25.90 13.53
C ALA A 494 -31.67 26.00 12.75
N PRO A 495 -31.26 24.97 11.98
CA PRO A 495 -31.90 23.65 11.83
C PRO A 495 -31.67 22.71 13.03
N LEU A 496 -30.82 23.11 13.97
CA LEU A 496 -30.55 22.41 15.22
C LEU A 496 -31.06 23.27 16.40
N SER A 497 -31.68 22.62 17.38
CA SER A 497 -32.19 23.24 18.61
C SER A 497 -31.58 22.57 19.83
N GLN A 498 -31.22 23.37 20.83
CA GLN A 498 -30.76 22.89 22.13
C GLN A 498 -31.87 22.93 23.19
N GLY A 499 -33.09 23.34 22.79
CA GLY A 499 -34.23 23.57 23.65
C GLY A 499 -34.73 25.02 23.51
N VAL A 500 -36.05 25.21 23.61
CA VAL A 500 -36.69 26.52 23.30
C VAL A 500 -36.16 27.64 24.19
N ALA A 501 -35.96 27.38 25.47
CA ALA A 501 -35.47 28.39 26.42
C ALA A 501 -33.95 28.58 26.30
N GLU A 502 -33.20 27.53 25.96
CA GLU A 502 -31.76 27.55 25.71
C GLU A 502 -31.46 28.38 24.46
N ASP A 503 -32.18 28.14 23.36
CA ASP A 503 -32.03 28.87 22.10
C ASP A 503 -32.39 30.36 22.26
N ALA A 504 -33.45 30.66 23.03
CA ALA A 504 -33.82 32.05 23.35
C ALA A 504 -32.75 32.74 24.22
N THR A 505 -32.21 32.02 25.22
CA THR A 505 -31.13 32.52 26.07
C THR A 505 -29.86 32.78 25.27
N ALA A 506 -29.49 31.88 24.37
CA ALA A 506 -28.35 32.03 23.46
C ALA A 506 -28.52 33.25 22.54
N ALA A 507 -29.72 33.49 22.02
CA ALA A 507 -30.02 34.65 21.19
C ALA A 507 -29.86 35.97 21.96
N VAL A 508 -30.35 36.05 23.20
CA VAL A 508 -30.22 37.25 24.04
C VAL A 508 -28.78 37.46 24.51
N ASN A 509 -28.05 36.40 24.83
CA ASN A 509 -26.62 36.45 25.12
C ASN A 509 -25.82 36.92 23.90
N SER A 510 -26.21 36.49 22.70
CA SER A 510 -25.64 36.99 21.44
C SER A 510 -25.84 38.50 21.29
N ALA A 511 -27.06 39.00 21.52
CA ALA A 511 -27.35 40.44 21.48
C ALA A 511 -26.58 41.23 22.55
N SER A 512 -26.41 40.67 23.75
CA SER A 512 -25.60 41.27 24.82
C SER A 512 -24.12 41.31 24.45
N ALA A 513 -23.60 40.27 23.81
CA ALA A 513 -22.24 40.23 23.29
C ALA A 513 -22.04 41.23 22.14
N MET A 514 -23.04 41.40 21.25
CA MET A 514 -23.02 42.45 20.22
C MET A 514 -22.88 43.82 20.87
N ARG A 515 -23.65 44.12 21.93
CA ARG A 515 -23.58 45.39 22.66
C ARG A 515 -22.17 45.65 23.21
N GLU A 516 -21.55 44.67 23.86
CA GLU A 516 -20.22 44.81 24.43
C GLU A 516 -19.14 44.96 23.34
N GLN A 517 -19.17 44.13 22.30
CA GLN A 517 -18.23 44.25 21.18
C GLN A 517 -18.39 45.57 20.41
N LEU A 518 -19.62 46.07 20.29
CA LEU A 518 -19.89 47.37 19.69
C LEU A 518 -19.29 48.52 20.52
N ARG A 519 -19.36 48.43 21.85
CA ARG A 519 -18.74 49.41 22.76
C ARG A 519 -17.23 49.48 22.52
N GLN A 520 -16.58 48.33 22.36
CA GLN A 520 -15.15 48.26 22.04
C GLN A 520 -14.85 48.82 20.64
N LEU A 521 -15.62 48.42 19.63
CA LEU A 521 -15.47 48.93 18.27
C LEU A 521 -15.65 50.45 18.20
N ASN A 522 -16.67 50.99 18.88
CA ASN A 522 -16.88 52.44 18.98
C ASN A 522 -15.73 53.17 19.67
N GLY A 523 -15.05 52.55 20.63
CA GLY A 523 -13.82 53.09 21.21
C GLY A 523 -12.72 53.28 20.16
N PHE A 524 -12.51 52.28 19.31
CA PHE A 524 -11.57 52.37 18.19
C PHE A 524 -12.01 53.38 17.13
N LEU A 525 -13.27 53.34 16.71
CA LEU A 525 -13.82 54.28 15.72
C LEU A 525 -13.68 55.73 16.20
N LYS A 526 -13.88 55.99 17.49
CA LYS A 526 -13.68 57.31 18.09
C LYS A 526 -12.23 57.79 17.98
N LEU A 527 -11.25 56.90 18.23
CA LEU A 527 -9.82 57.22 18.10
C LEU A 527 -9.41 57.44 16.64
N GLU A 528 -10.05 56.74 15.71
CA GLU A 528 -9.83 56.84 14.27
C GLU A 528 -10.59 58.02 13.62
N GLY A 529 -11.38 58.78 14.39
CA GLY A 529 -12.22 59.86 13.86
C GLY A 529 -13.37 59.38 12.98
N GLN A 530 -13.73 58.09 13.05
CA GLN A 530 -14.81 57.49 12.28
C GLN A 530 -16.17 57.63 12.98
N PRO A 531 -17.28 57.61 12.23
CA PRO A 531 -18.63 57.67 12.79
C PRO A 531 -18.92 56.49 13.73
N LEU A 532 -19.48 56.80 14.89
CA LEU A 532 -19.86 55.80 15.89
C LEU A 532 -21.06 54.99 15.42
N LEU A 533 -21.02 53.68 15.68
CA LEU A 533 -22.10 52.77 15.40
C LEU A 533 -23.20 52.84 16.45
N GLN A 534 -24.43 52.79 15.98
CA GLN A 534 -25.61 52.53 16.79
C GLN A 534 -26.35 51.32 16.21
N LEU A 535 -26.59 50.30 17.03
CA LEU A 535 -27.31 49.09 16.63
C LEU A 535 -28.68 49.03 17.29
N ARG A 536 -29.67 48.59 16.53
CA ARG A 536 -31.00 48.20 17.00
C ARG A 536 -31.10 46.69 16.86
N VAL A 537 -31.43 46.01 17.94
CA VAL A 537 -31.56 44.55 17.95
C VAL A 537 -32.95 44.19 18.45
N GLY A 538 -33.70 43.46 17.63
CA GLY A 538 -35.03 42.95 17.96
C GLY A 538 -35.07 41.43 17.99
N LEU A 539 -35.62 40.87 19.07
CA LEU A 539 -35.75 39.43 19.23
C LEU A 539 -37.21 39.02 19.45
N HIS A 540 -37.62 37.96 18.76
CA HIS A 540 -38.91 37.31 18.99
C HIS A 540 -38.82 35.81 18.84
N SER A 541 -39.49 35.09 19.75
CA SER A 541 -39.52 33.63 19.81
C SER A 541 -40.90 33.11 19.44
N GLY A 542 -40.96 32.06 18.62
CA GLY A 542 -42.22 31.43 18.25
C GLY A 542 -42.05 30.30 17.24
N TRP A 543 -43.17 29.68 16.89
CA TRP A 543 -43.23 28.58 15.93
C TRP A 543 -43.20 29.07 14.49
N VAL A 544 -42.33 28.46 13.68
CA VAL A 544 -42.20 28.70 12.24
C VAL A 544 -42.09 27.36 11.50
N ILE A 545 -42.30 27.40 10.19
CA ILE A 545 -41.87 26.31 9.30
C ILE A 545 -40.48 26.67 8.79
N ALA A 546 -39.47 25.87 9.15
CA ALA A 546 -38.10 26.01 8.67
C ALA A 546 -37.81 24.94 7.61
N GLY A 547 -37.19 25.31 6.50
CA GLY A 547 -36.85 24.37 5.43
C GLY A 547 -36.31 25.04 4.18
N SER A 548 -35.98 24.26 3.16
CA SER A 548 -35.53 24.79 1.87
C SER A 548 -36.71 25.40 1.09
N VAL A 549 -36.64 26.69 0.79
CA VAL A 549 -37.65 27.44 0.01
C VAL A 549 -36.98 28.00 -1.24
N GLY A 550 -37.64 27.87 -2.40
CA GLY A 550 -37.08 28.37 -3.66
C GLY A 550 -37.50 27.56 -4.89
N SER A 551 -36.69 27.64 -5.94
CA SER A 551 -36.86 26.92 -7.21
C SER A 551 -35.76 25.88 -7.39
N PRO A 552 -35.87 24.95 -8.36
CA PRO A 552 -34.82 23.97 -8.65
C PRO A 552 -33.42 24.58 -8.88
N GLU A 553 -33.35 25.83 -9.33
CA GLU A 553 -32.12 26.56 -9.64
C GLU A 553 -31.54 27.33 -8.43
N ARG A 554 -32.36 27.64 -7.42
CA ARG A 554 -31.94 28.40 -6.24
C ARG A 554 -32.78 28.07 -5.02
N TRP A 555 -32.17 27.41 -4.03
CA TRP A 555 -32.76 27.10 -2.74
C TRP A 555 -32.13 27.97 -1.65
N GLU A 556 -32.96 28.57 -0.79
CA GLU A 556 -32.54 29.23 0.45
C GLU A 556 -33.10 28.50 1.67
N PHE A 557 -32.40 28.56 2.80
CA PHE A 557 -32.97 28.12 4.09
C PHE A 557 -33.99 29.16 4.57
N GLY A 558 -35.26 28.89 4.30
CA GLY A 558 -36.36 29.78 4.62
C GLY A 558 -36.95 29.52 6.00
N LEU A 559 -37.42 30.60 6.63
CA LEU A 559 -38.30 30.56 7.80
C LEU A 559 -39.63 31.17 7.37
N ILE A 560 -40.70 30.39 7.43
CA ILE A 560 -42.05 30.84 7.08
C ILE A 560 -42.86 30.92 8.38
N GLY A 561 -43.29 32.13 8.73
CA GLY A 561 -44.13 32.38 9.88
C GLY A 561 -44.13 33.85 10.27
N ASP A 562 -45.16 34.25 11.01
CA ASP A 562 -45.33 35.62 11.50
C ASP A 562 -44.18 36.04 12.45
N VAL A 563 -43.47 35.07 13.02
CA VAL A 563 -42.34 35.28 13.94
C VAL A 563 -41.26 36.19 13.33
N VAL A 564 -40.97 36.02 12.03
CA VAL A 564 -39.97 36.82 11.31
C VAL A 564 -40.40 38.28 11.22
N ASN A 565 -41.68 38.51 10.91
CA ASN A 565 -42.25 39.86 10.84
C ASN A 565 -42.32 40.52 12.22
N CYS A 566 -42.70 39.76 13.25
CA CYS A 566 -42.71 40.23 14.64
C CYS A 566 -41.31 40.66 15.10
N ALA A 567 -40.28 39.84 14.85
CA ALA A 567 -38.90 40.16 15.24
C ALA A 567 -38.39 41.45 14.56
N SER A 568 -38.63 41.60 13.26
CA SER A 568 -38.29 42.82 12.52
C SER A 568 -39.05 44.05 13.02
N ARG A 569 -40.33 43.90 13.43
CA ARG A 569 -41.11 44.99 14.04
C ARG A 569 -40.61 45.37 15.43
N ILE A 570 -40.22 44.40 16.25
CA ILE A 570 -39.56 44.66 17.53
C ILE A 570 -38.27 45.45 17.29
N GLU A 571 -37.43 45.04 16.34
CA GLU A 571 -36.23 45.80 15.97
C GLU A 571 -36.58 47.24 15.57
N SER A 572 -37.55 47.41 14.67
CA SER A 572 -37.90 48.73 14.15
C SER A 572 -38.59 49.63 15.17
N PHE A 573 -39.24 49.08 16.19
CA PHE A 573 -39.77 49.85 17.32
C PHE A 573 -38.64 50.58 18.08
N ALA A 574 -37.39 50.08 18.02
CA ALA A 574 -36.25 50.74 18.67
C ALA A 574 -35.94 52.10 18.03
N LYS A 575 -36.39 52.35 16.79
CA LYS A 575 -36.17 53.62 16.08
C LYS A 575 -36.67 54.82 16.86
N THR A 576 -37.79 54.68 17.56
CA THR A 576 -38.43 55.77 18.30
C THR A 576 -37.96 55.87 19.75
N THR A 577 -37.11 54.94 20.21
CA THR A 577 -36.73 54.81 21.63
C THR A 577 -35.23 54.66 21.87
N ILE A 578 -34.39 54.80 20.84
CA ILE A 578 -32.95 54.55 20.96
C ILE A 578 -32.28 55.51 21.95
N THR A 579 -31.78 54.95 23.05
CA THR A 579 -31.09 55.69 24.13
C THR A 579 -29.64 55.24 24.31
N HIS A 580 -29.26 54.11 23.72
CA HIS A 580 -27.95 53.49 23.90
C HIS A 580 -27.31 53.17 22.54
N HIS A 581 -25.98 52.99 22.53
CA HIS A 581 -25.25 52.58 21.33
C HIS A 581 -25.67 51.21 20.79
N CYS A 582 -26.23 50.32 21.62
CA CYS A 582 -26.87 49.09 21.17
C CYS A 582 -28.16 48.90 21.99
N GLN A 583 -29.31 49.08 21.36
CA GLN A 583 -30.61 48.89 22.00
C GLN A 583 -31.11 47.48 21.70
N VAL A 584 -31.23 46.66 22.74
CA VAL A 584 -31.69 45.27 22.65
C VAL A 584 -33.12 45.21 23.16
N MET A 585 -34.04 44.89 22.26
CA MET A 585 -35.46 44.74 22.57
C MET A 585 -35.93 43.33 22.29
N VAL A 586 -36.75 42.81 23.20
CA VAL A 586 -37.33 41.48 23.11
C VAL A 586 -38.84 41.57 23.20
N SER A 587 -39.54 40.70 22.48
CA SER A 587 -40.97 40.51 22.70
C SER A 587 -41.28 39.93 24.08
N SER A 588 -42.50 40.12 24.58
CA SER A 588 -42.97 39.48 25.81
C SER A 588 -42.84 37.95 25.81
N THR A 589 -43.01 37.31 24.64
CA THR A 589 -42.80 35.86 24.49
C THR A 589 -41.35 35.47 24.77
N THR A 590 -40.39 36.19 24.17
CA THR A 590 -38.96 35.94 24.42
C THR A 590 -38.58 36.30 25.84
N HIS A 591 -39.08 37.41 26.38
CA HIS A 591 -38.83 37.85 27.75
C HIS A 591 -39.19 36.76 28.77
N ARG A 592 -40.38 36.15 28.66
CA ARG A 592 -40.81 35.05 29.55
C ARG A 592 -39.88 33.84 29.52
N LEU A 593 -39.22 33.57 28.39
CA LEU A 593 -38.28 32.45 28.27
C LEU A 593 -36.93 32.72 28.93
N VAL A 594 -36.54 33.99 29.07
CA VAL A 594 -35.17 34.39 29.43
C VAL A 594 -35.06 35.19 30.72
N VAL A 595 -36.17 35.69 31.29
CA VAL A 595 -36.18 36.60 32.44
C VAL A 595 -35.41 36.04 33.65
N ASP A 596 -35.52 34.74 33.91
CA ASP A 596 -34.83 34.06 35.01
C ASP A 596 -33.46 33.49 34.61
N ARG A 597 -33.06 33.61 33.34
CA ARG A 597 -31.88 32.96 32.75
C ARG A 597 -30.80 33.94 32.32
N VAL A 598 -31.17 35.18 32.01
CA VAL A 598 -30.25 36.24 31.56
C VAL A 598 -30.11 37.30 32.64
N GLN A 599 -28.88 37.59 33.02
CA GLN A 599 -28.58 38.66 33.98
C GLN A 599 -28.78 40.03 33.31
N GLY A 600 -29.71 40.83 33.82
CA GLY A 600 -29.97 42.19 33.35
C GLY A 600 -31.25 42.78 33.94
N ALA A 601 -31.38 44.10 33.88
CA ALA A 601 -32.61 44.78 34.25
C ALA A 601 -33.52 44.88 33.03
N TRP A 602 -34.80 44.55 33.19
CA TRP A 602 -35.77 44.59 32.10
C TRP A 602 -36.73 45.76 32.27
N LYS A 603 -36.88 46.60 31.24
CA LYS A 603 -37.81 47.74 31.26
C LYS A 603 -38.91 47.56 30.21
N PRO A 604 -40.19 47.61 30.59
CA PRO A 604 -41.28 47.60 29.62
C PRO A 604 -41.26 48.90 28.79
N ARG A 605 -41.36 48.77 27.47
CA ARG A 605 -41.35 49.91 26.52
C ARG A 605 -42.67 50.18 25.82
N GLY A 606 -43.68 49.33 26.06
CA GLY A 606 -45.03 49.49 25.55
C GLY A 606 -45.39 48.46 24.47
N MET A 607 -46.53 48.69 23.80
CA MET A 607 -47.09 47.78 22.80
C MET A 607 -46.63 48.14 21.39
N VAL A 608 -46.08 47.16 20.67
CA VAL A 608 -45.72 47.28 19.26
C VAL A 608 -46.92 46.88 18.39
N PRO A 609 -47.45 47.78 17.55
CA PRO A 609 -48.59 47.45 16.69
C PRO A 609 -48.17 46.45 15.60
N LEU A 610 -48.90 45.34 15.53
CA LEU A 610 -48.76 44.34 14.48
C LEU A 610 -49.81 44.60 13.40
N GLY A 611 -49.38 44.89 12.17
CA GLY A 611 -50.31 45.09 11.06
C GLY A 611 -51.13 43.81 10.82
N GLY A 612 -52.46 43.92 10.92
CA GLY A 612 -53.38 42.79 10.70
C GLY A 612 -53.83 42.01 11.95
N ARG A 613 -53.45 42.45 13.17
CA ARG A 613 -53.98 41.90 14.44
C ARG A 613 -54.57 43.00 15.33
N SER A 614 -55.55 42.65 16.16
CA SER A 614 -56.17 43.53 17.16
C SER A 614 -55.37 43.66 18.47
N GLU A 615 -54.44 42.74 18.73
CA GLU A 615 -53.58 42.75 19.93
C GLU A 615 -52.12 43.08 19.55
N GLY A 616 -51.56 44.10 20.20
CA GLY A 616 -50.16 44.50 20.06
C GLY A 616 -49.21 43.55 20.80
N LEU A 617 -47.94 43.52 20.39
CA LEU A 617 -46.90 42.74 21.03
C LEU A 617 -46.15 43.62 22.03
N GLU A 618 -46.21 43.30 23.32
CA GLU A 618 -45.47 44.04 24.34
C GLU A 618 -43.95 43.86 24.16
N ALA A 619 -43.22 44.97 24.16
CA ALA A 619 -41.76 45.00 24.03
C ALA A 619 -41.07 45.33 25.36
N TRP A 620 -40.00 44.61 25.63
CA TRP A 620 -39.14 44.75 26.80
C TRP A 620 -37.73 45.10 26.35
N GLU A 621 -37.11 46.08 27.00
CA GLU A 621 -35.72 46.46 26.75
C GLU A 621 -34.80 45.84 27.81
N LEU A 622 -33.67 45.29 27.37
CA LEU A 622 -32.60 44.82 28.24
C LEU A 622 -31.65 45.97 28.59
N ILE A 623 -31.69 46.42 29.84
CA ILE A 623 -30.87 47.51 30.39
C ILE A 623 -29.66 46.94 31.14
N ASP A 624 -28.51 47.60 30.99
CA ASP A 624 -27.31 47.30 31.78
C ASP A 624 -27.58 47.56 33.28
N GLY A 625 -27.27 46.58 34.13
CA GLY A 625 -27.29 46.77 35.58
C GLY A 625 -26.20 47.76 36.00
N ALA A 626 -26.63 48.98 36.36
CA ALA A 626 -25.88 50.11 36.94
C ALA A 626 -25.04 50.98 35.98
N SER A 627 -25.58 52.17 35.67
CA SER A 627 -25.01 53.45 36.15
C SER A 627 -26.07 54.55 36.06
N PRO A 628 -26.33 55.36 37.11
CA PRO A 628 -27.24 56.50 37.04
C PRO A 628 -26.52 57.65 36.35
N GLU A 629 -26.77 57.88 35.06
CA GLU A 629 -26.50 59.19 34.47
C GLU A 629 -27.51 60.19 35.04
N ALA A 630 -26.99 61.26 35.63
CA ALA A 630 -27.73 62.32 36.29
C ALA A 630 -28.72 63.01 35.32
N PRO A 631 -29.87 63.51 35.79
CA PRO A 631 -30.83 64.19 34.93
C PRO A 631 -30.27 65.52 34.43
N ASP A 632 -30.32 65.73 33.12
CA ASP A 632 -30.13 67.02 32.45
C ASP A 632 -31.10 68.06 33.02
N ASN A 633 -30.54 69.18 33.47
CA ASN A 633 -31.25 70.32 34.03
C ASN A 633 -31.88 71.16 32.89
N PRO A 634 -33.18 71.55 32.94
CA PRO A 634 -33.79 72.31 31.86
C PRO A 634 -33.44 73.81 31.94
N SER A 635 -33.10 74.38 30.78
CA SER A 635 -33.32 75.76 30.34
C SER A 635 -33.12 76.92 31.36
N GLN A 636 -32.11 77.75 31.14
CA GLN A 636 -32.26 79.21 31.29
C GLN A 636 -31.54 79.95 30.15
N ASP A 637 -32.38 80.48 29.26
CA ASP A 637 -32.12 81.66 28.45
C ASP A 637 -32.01 82.89 29.37
N THR A 638 -30.99 83.72 29.16
CA THR A 638 -31.08 85.18 29.00
C THR A 638 -29.70 85.80 29.15
N GLY A 639 -29.27 86.52 28.11
CA GLY A 639 -28.03 87.27 28.14
C GLY A 639 -28.11 88.57 28.93
N ARG A 640 -26.95 89.06 29.39
CA ARG A 640 -26.48 90.44 29.13
C ARG A 640 -25.08 90.67 29.70
N ARG A 641 -24.22 91.15 28.78
CA ARG A 641 -23.31 92.31 28.89
C ARG A 641 -22.37 92.46 30.10
N ALA A 642 -21.09 92.48 29.71
CA ALA A 642 -20.12 93.58 29.86
C ALA A 642 -19.36 93.73 31.19
N GLY A 643 -18.03 93.82 31.04
CA GLY A 643 -17.19 94.70 31.84
C GLY A 643 -15.91 94.09 32.41
N SER A 644 -14.85 94.02 31.60
CA SER A 644 -13.53 94.62 31.88
C SER A 644 -12.59 94.36 30.71
#